data_AF-A0A428YCK3-F1
#
_entry.id   AF-A0A428YCK3-F1
#
_cell.length_a   1.000
_cell.length_b   1.000
_cell.length_c   1.000
_cell.angle_alpha   90.00
_cell.angle_beta   90.00
_cell.angle_gamma   90.00
#
_symmetry.space_group_name_H-M   'P 1'
#
loop_
_entity.id
_entity.type
_entity.pdbx_description
1 polymer ?
#
loop_
_entity_poly.entity_id
_entity_poly.type
_entity_poly.pdbx_seq_one_letter_code
_entity_poly.pdbx_strand_id
1 'polypeptide(L)'
;MSTRCLVGALGALDADDPATANVRYVHSDGSPDYILPTLDQIWSTTCACDTTALVQALLAHQWSYLGADVTAGTAASFTGEQPVPGVGMASEFDADSAVDRIPLHARLDHISWVYLIDPTRHTVAVYDPDSLTTPLNVHHLPAPPAPAGNPSGTPQGPDLLTAVRVAATAAGQRIADRWAQDNLADQPAEQAKATAQGVLASDPAALQALFGAATTAGSSRPAALARLVDAPEWPRLSAARQAEILDGWRDAERTAAADRIVERCRRVLGPTGDGRDLSHLHPDRLRIGGVGVFALDLGWTPGPGGEMRMAVGFVGTLVDTWNGFAVFTCSRAVAEAIVADQHQHRERRHAELVEQGRSPSDADRMVDGELARMRLDGTAVVVDETAVCGDADAVTRIEPDPDGQYVVMGGAWCWEAVDPADCDRIVGDLPAPGAQQHFVLLPHTWLRVPHDRLRVTDLRRVPTRKPAASIVTLVLDGVAVAEARSSVGGSRMFRLSAAFGRNDWTGYLAGCRQHGRPASEAQVLDALVTEYQVDRAVRQAEADGGVLTRLLDEDGAILRLRPVWPAPARHSARMQLGQRLRAEDPHPQGHLWQLWTGTGWQYLASVTGFHTVAEAPARQPTAGQVLAFIIAESLLERLDRNELVRHAAGEGIPLDPQMSDDDIRALLRAAHRERGRQDGLPVDDLPTLSAADGLELGRIAAGGTPAADRPAAPPTPSDPDQPPAP
;
A
#
# COMPACT_ATOMS: atom_id res chain seq x y z
N MET A 1 3.44 10.86 15.87
CA MET A 1 2.79 11.71 16.89
C MET A 1 2.45 10.82 18.06
N SER A 2 2.73 11.27 19.29
CA SER A 2 2.46 10.49 20.50
C SER A 2 0.98 10.56 20.86
N THR A 3 0.27 9.44 20.86
CA THR A 3 -1.10 9.37 21.39
C THR A 3 -1.01 9.17 22.89
N ARG A 4 -1.41 10.17 23.68
CA ARG A 4 -1.29 10.16 25.14
C ARG A 4 -2.52 9.56 25.77
N CYS A 5 -2.38 8.72 26.79
CA CYS A 5 -3.53 8.19 27.51
C CYS A 5 -3.30 8.14 29.02
N LEU A 6 -4.40 7.89 29.75
CA LEU A 6 -4.36 7.52 31.16
C LEU A 6 -4.77 6.06 31.31
N VAL A 7 -4.05 5.31 32.13
CA VAL A 7 -4.40 3.95 32.51
C VAL A 7 -4.52 3.85 34.03
N GLY A 8 -5.55 3.18 34.52
CA GLY A 8 -5.78 3.13 35.96
C GLY A 8 -6.88 2.17 36.37
N ALA A 9 -7.38 2.35 37.59
CA ALA A 9 -8.40 1.49 38.17
C ALA A 9 -9.58 2.28 38.75
N LEU A 10 -10.78 1.71 38.59
CA LEU A 10 -12.00 2.19 39.23
C LEU A 10 -11.96 1.88 40.73
N GLY A 11 -11.89 2.90 41.58
CA GLY A 11 -12.22 2.86 43.02
C GLY A 11 -11.59 1.76 43.90
N ALA A 12 -10.64 0.96 43.37
CA ALA A 12 -10.26 -0.31 43.98
C ALA A 12 -9.42 -0.18 45.26
N LEU A 13 -8.93 1.03 45.57
CA LEU A 13 -8.15 1.31 46.77
C LEU A 13 -8.90 2.14 47.81
N ASP A 14 -10.09 2.68 47.48
CA ASP A 14 -10.87 3.56 48.36
C ASP A 14 -12.37 3.34 48.13
N ALA A 15 -12.94 2.33 48.81
CA ALA A 15 -14.33 1.90 48.62
C ALA A 15 -15.36 2.99 48.99
N ASP A 16 -14.93 4.05 49.67
CA ASP A 16 -15.78 5.13 50.15
C ASP A 16 -16.03 6.23 49.09
N ASP A 17 -15.38 6.17 47.93
CA ASP A 17 -15.51 7.18 46.86
C ASP A 17 -15.55 6.57 45.43
N PRO A 18 -16.72 6.06 45.00
CA PRO A 18 -16.89 5.50 43.66
C PRO A 18 -16.86 6.57 42.54
N ALA A 19 -16.74 7.86 42.88
CA ALA A 19 -16.75 8.96 41.92
C ALA A 19 -15.35 9.33 41.40
N THR A 20 -14.30 8.66 41.88
CA THR A 20 -12.91 8.90 41.45
C THR A 20 -12.20 7.64 40.96
N ALA A 21 -11.21 7.84 40.10
CA ALA A 21 -10.33 6.80 39.60
C ALA A 21 -8.87 7.16 39.89
N ASN A 22 -8.07 6.15 40.22
CA ASN A 22 -6.63 6.27 40.37
C ASN A 22 -5.98 5.92 39.04
N VAL A 23 -5.17 6.82 38.49
CA VAL A 23 -4.61 6.70 37.14
C VAL A 23 -3.13 7.04 37.08
N ARG A 24 -2.47 6.56 36.04
CA ARG A 24 -1.12 6.91 35.62
C ARG A 24 -1.09 7.31 34.16
N TYR A 25 -0.17 8.21 33.85
CA TYR A 25 0.04 8.71 32.51
C TYR A 25 0.84 7.73 31.65
N VAL A 26 0.46 7.62 30.38
CA VAL A 26 1.19 6.90 29.33
C VAL A 26 1.45 7.87 28.18
N HIS A 27 2.73 8.10 27.84
CA HIS A 27 3.13 9.12 26.89
C HIS A 27 2.80 8.76 25.44
N SER A 28 3.08 7.52 25.04
CA SER A 28 3.03 7.03 23.67
C SER A 28 2.03 5.88 23.48
N ASP A 29 1.62 5.70 22.23
CA ASP A 29 0.82 4.56 21.76
C ASP A 29 -0.52 4.33 22.49
N GLY A 30 -1.11 5.40 23.02
CA GLY A 30 -2.34 5.36 23.82
C GLY A 30 -3.64 5.04 23.06
N SER A 31 -3.61 4.59 21.80
CA SER A 31 -4.83 4.29 21.03
C SER A 31 -5.48 2.96 21.45
N PRO A 32 -6.81 2.79 21.33
CA PRO A 32 -7.48 1.56 21.77
C PRO A 32 -6.98 0.30 21.06
N ASP A 33 -6.67 0.42 19.77
CA ASP A 33 -6.16 -0.67 18.93
C ASP A 33 -4.78 -1.18 19.40
N TYR A 34 -4.05 -0.39 20.18
CA TYR A 34 -2.76 -0.77 20.76
C TYR A 34 -2.86 -1.11 22.25
N ILE A 35 -3.48 -0.24 23.06
CA ILE A 35 -3.50 -0.40 24.51
C ILE A 35 -4.30 -1.64 24.94
N LEU A 36 -5.43 -1.96 24.30
CA LEU A 36 -6.23 -3.12 24.71
C LEU A 36 -5.48 -4.45 24.51
N PRO A 37 -4.90 -4.76 23.32
CA PRO A 37 -4.06 -5.95 23.16
C PRO A 37 -2.86 -5.98 24.11
N THR A 38 -2.21 -4.83 24.32
CA THR A 38 -1.03 -4.73 25.21
C THR A 38 -1.39 -5.02 26.66
N LEU A 39 -2.52 -4.49 27.16
CA LEU A 39 -3.00 -4.78 28.52
C LEU A 39 -3.36 -6.26 28.68
N ASP A 40 -3.99 -6.88 27.67
CA ASP A 40 -4.28 -8.32 27.68
C ASP A 40 -3.00 -9.17 27.74
N GLN A 41 -1.98 -8.77 26.96
CA GLN A 41 -0.69 -9.46 26.98
C GLN A 41 0.01 -9.30 28.34
N ILE A 42 0.14 -8.09 28.88
CA ILE A 42 0.74 -7.86 30.22
C ILE A 42 -0.01 -8.64 31.30
N TRP A 43 -1.34 -8.64 31.23
CA TRP A 43 -2.20 -9.34 32.18
C TRP A 43 -1.95 -10.85 32.14
N SER A 44 -1.90 -11.44 30.94
CA SER A 44 -1.74 -12.89 30.77
C SER A 44 -0.30 -13.37 31.00
N THR A 45 0.71 -12.65 30.52
CA THR A 45 2.11 -13.10 30.57
C THR A 45 2.84 -12.69 31.84
N THR A 46 2.59 -11.49 32.35
CA THR A 46 3.36 -10.91 33.46
C THR A 46 2.60 -10.99 34.77
N CYS A 47 1.28 -10.76 34.73
CA CYS A 47 0.44 -10.74 35.93
C CYS A 47 -0.24 -12.08 36.21
N ALA A 48 0.07 -13.14 35.46
CA ALA A 48 -0.52 -14.48 35.61
C ALA A 48 -2.06 -14.47 35.65
N CYS A 49 -2.67 -13.59 34.84
CA CYS A 49 -4.10 -13.34 34.78
C CYS A 49 -4.73 -12.78 36.08
N ASP A 50 -3.93 -12.20 36.98
CA ASP A 50 -4.40 -11.46 38.15
C ASP A 50 -4.60 -9.98 37.78
N THR A 51 -5.87 -9.55 37.68
CA THR A 51 -6.22 -8.15 37.36
C THR A 51 -5.82 -7.18 38.48
N THR A 52 -5.74 -7.63 39.73
CA THR A 52 -5.24 -6.80 40.83
C THR A 52 -3.75 -6.56 40.67
N ALA A 53 -2.98 -7.60 40.32
CA ALA A 53 -1.56 -7.47 40.04
C ALA A 53 -1.30 -6.56 38.82
N LEU A 54 -2.13 -6.65 37.77
CA LEU A 54 -2.08 -5.74 36.62
C LEU A 54 -2.27 -4.28 37.04
N VAL A 55 -3.31 -3.99 37.83
CA VAL A 55 -3.57 -2.63 38.32
C VAL A 55 -2.40 -2.11 39.15
N GLN A 56 -1.87 -2.92 40.06
CA GLN A 56 -0.73 -2.53 40.89
C GLN A 56 0.53 -2.24 40.05
N ALA A 57 0.81 -3.09 39.06
CA ALA A 57 1.93 -2.89 38.14
C ALA A 57 1.78 -1.55 37.39
N LEU A 58 0.61 -1.29 36.79
CA LEU A 58 0.35 -0.08 36.02
C LEU A 58 0.37 1.19 36.87
N LEU A 59 -0.09 1.13 38.12
CA LEU A 59 -0.09 2.29 39.02
C LEU A 59 1.27 2.59 39.67
N ALA A 60 2.23 1.68 39.58
CA ALA A 60 3.55 1.84 40.17
C ALA A 60 4.40 2.94 39.50
N HIS A 61 4.16 3.22 38.22
CA HIS A 61 4.99 4.13 37.42
C HIS A 61 4.15 5.03 36.51
N GLN A 62 4.72 6.15 36.09
CA GLN A 62 4.32 6.77 34.83
C GLN A 62 5.04 6.07 33.68
N TRP A 63 4.41 5.98 32.53
CA TRP A 63 4.88 5.17 31.41
C TRP A 63 5.24 6.05 30.22
N SER A 64 6.41 5.82 29.63
CA SER A 64 6.66 6.28 28.27
C SER A 64 5.79 5.49 27.28
N TYR A 65 5.77 4.17 27.42
CA TYR A 65 4.86 3.28 26.70
C TYR A 65 4.67 1.97 27.50
N LEU A 66 3.59 1.25 27.20
CA LEU A 66 3.31 -0.09 27.74
C LEU A 66 3.74 -1.13 26.71
N GLY A 67 4.29 -2.26 27.17
CA GLY A 67 4.75 -3.35 26.30
C GLY A 67 5.13 -4.58 27.11
N ALA A 68 4.44 -5.70 26.87
CA ALA A 68 4.71 -6.96 27.56
C ALA A 68 6.05 -7.62 27.15
N ASP A 69 6.64 -7.17 26.05
CA ASP A 69 7.92 -7.60 25.49
C ASP A 69 9.12 -6.83 26.06
N VAL A 70 8.89 -5.77 26.85
CA VAL A 70 9.97 -5.06 27.54
C VAL A 70 10.65 -6.00 28.52
N THR A 71 11.98 -6.08 28.47
CA THR A 71 12.81 -6.91 29.35
C THR A 71 13.77 -6.03 30.16
N ALA A 72 14.44 -6.60 31.16
CA ALA A 72 15.43 -5.85 31.94
C ALA A 72 16.60 -5.33 31.09
N GLY A 73 16.84 -5.92 29.91
CA GLY A 73 17.88 -5.51 28.97
C GLY A 73 17.39 -4.59 27.85
N THR A 74 16.10 -4.26 27.78
CA THR A 74 15.57 -3.35 26.77
C THR A 74 16.18 -1.96 26.96
N ALA A 75 16.88 -1.47 25.93
CA ALA A 75 17.54 -0.17 25.99
C ALA A 75 16.52 0.98 26.06
N ALA A 76 16.76 1.91 26.97
CA ALA A 76 16.01 3.17 27.06
C ALA A 76 16.22 3.99 25.78
N SER A 77 15.13 4.45 25.18
CA SER A 77 15.19 5.32 23.99
C SER A 77 15.44 6.78 24.39
N PHE A 78 15.01 7.15 25.59
CA PHE A 78 15.17 8.49 26.15
C PHE A 78 15.87 8.46 27.50
N THR A 79 16.56 9.56 27.83
CA THR A 79 17.17 9.74 29.15
C THR A 79 16.08 9.77 30.22
N GLY A 80 16.26 8.99 31.29
CA GLY A 80 15.30 8.86 32.39
C GLY A 80 14.23 7.79 32.15
N GLU A 81 14.35 6.99 31.09
CA GLU A 81 13.51 5.79 30.95
C GLU A 81 14.11 4.59 31.69
N GLN A 82 13.26 3.81 32.34
CA GLN A 82 13.64 2.58 33.03
C GLN A 82 12.75 1.42 32.56
N PRO A 83 13.31 0.32 32.03
CA PRO A 83 12.51 -0.82 31.64
C PRO A 83 11.92 -1.52 32.87
N VAL A 84 10.61 -1.77 32.84
CA VAL A 84 9.90 -2.62 33.80
C VAL A 84 9.55 -3.93 33.09
N PRO A 85 10.29 -5.03 33.37
CA PRO A 85 10.14 -6.27 32.63
C PRO A 85 8.70 -6.77 32.60
N GLY A 86 8.19 -7.03 31.40
CA GLY A 86 6.85 -7.55 31.15
C GLY A 86 5.73 -6.53 31.26
N VAL A 87 6.01 -5.24 31.50
CA VAL A 87 4.97 -4.21 31.68
C VAL A 87 5.16 -3.05 30.71
N GLY A 88 6.36 -2.48 30.62
CA GLY A 88 6.59 -1.32 29.77
C GLY A 88 7.84 -0.54 30.13
N MET A 89 8.01 0.62 29.50
CA MET A 89 9.10 1.54 29.78
C MET A 89 8.61 2.62 30.74
N ALA A 90 9.02 2.56 32.00
CA ALA A 90 8.70 3.58 32.99
C ALA A 90 9.47 4.86 32.66
N SER A 91 8.84 6.01 32.94
CA SER A 91 9.44 7.31 32.72
C SER A 91 9.77 7.99 34.05
N GLU A 92 10.94 8.62 34.14
CA GLU A 92 11.34 9.47 35.26
C GLU A 92 10.71 10.88 35.22
N PHE A 93 9.89 11.19 34.21
CA PHE A 93 9.06 12.40 34.28
C PHE A 93 8.18 12.28 35.53
N ASP A 94 8.54 13.01 36.59
CA ASP A 94 7.80 13.09 37.84
C ASP A 94 7.81 11.81 38.70
N ALA A 95 9.00 11.22 38.94
CA ALA A 95 9.16 10.07 39.85
C ALA A 95 8.60 10.30 41.29
N ASP A 96 8.39 11.54 41.69
CA ASP A 96 7.79 11.94 42.97
C ASP A 96 6.27 12.17 42.91
N SER A 97 5.63 12.07 41.73
CA SER A 97 4.20 12.30 41.60
C SER A 97 3.41 11.13 42.17
N ALA A 98 2.60 11.42 43.19
CA ALA A 98 1.61 10.50 43.73
C ALA A 98 0.69 9.98 42.62
N VAL A 99 0.04 8.83 42.84
CA VAL A 99 -0.98 8.32 41.92
C VAL A 99 -2.05 9.39 41.71
N ASP A 100 -2.29 9.77 40.46
CA ASP A 100 -3.24 10.83 40.14
C ASP A 100 -4.66 10.32 40.41
N ARG A 101 -5.44 11.13 41.12
CA ARG A 101 -6.84 10.82 41.42
C ARG A 101 -7.73 11.76 40.61
N ILE A 102 -8.42 11.21 39.62
CA ILE A 102 -9.28 11.98 38.72
C ILE A 102 -10.77 11.72 39.05
N PRO A 103 -11.62 12.76 39.07
CA PRO A 103 -13.06 12.58 39.13
C PRO A 103 -13.61 12.01 37.82
N LEU A 104 -14.57 11.08 37.88
CA LEU A 104 -15.25 10.52 36.69
C LEU A 104 -16.16 11.53 35.96
N HIS A 105 -16.28 12.75 36.48
CA HIS A 105 -16.97 13.86 35.81
C HIS A 105 -15.98 14.94 35.31
N ALA A 106 -14.68 14.71 35.47
CA ALA A 106 -13.66 15.63 34.97
C ALA A 106 -13.54 15.52 33.45
N ARG A 107 -13.23 16.66 32.83
CA ARG A 107 -12.75 16.74 31.47
C ARG A 107 -11.23 16.81 31.50
N LEU A 108 -10.57 16.02 30.66
CA LEU A 108 -9.11 15.93 30.65
C LEU A 108 -8.55 16.55 29.37
N ASP A 109 -7.86 17.68 29.52
CA ASP A 109 -7.15 18.29 28.41
C ASP A 109 -5.86 17.50 28.09
N HIS A 110 -5.50 17.42 26.81
CA HIS A 110 -4.25 16.80 26.32
C HIS A 110 -4.11 15.28 26.50
N ILE A 111 -5.15 14.60 26.98
CA ILE A 111 -5.27 13.14 27.00
C ILE A 111 -6.18 12.73 25.85
N SER A 112 -5.79 11.71 25.08
CA SER A 112 -6.57 11.20 23.96
C SER A 112 -7.53 10.08 24.38
N TRP A 113 -7.18 9.30 25.40
CA TRP A 113 -7.95 8.14 25.86
C TRP A 113 -7.78 7.89 27.35
N VAL A 114 -8.80 7.33 28.00
CA VAL A 114 -8.71 6.86 29.39
C VAL A 114 -9.15 5.40 29.47
N TYR A 115 -8.30 4.58 30.09
CA TYR A 115 -8.52 3.15 30.30
C TYR A 115 -8.66 2.87 31.78
N LEU A 116 -9.86 2.50 32.22
CA LEU A 116 -10.13 2.18 33.62
C LEU A 116 -10.41 0.68 33.78
N ILE A 117 -9.59 0.05 34.61
CA ILE A 117 -9.66 -1.38 34.91
C ILE A 117 -10.56 -1.58 36.13
N ASP A 118 -11.54 -2.48 36.00
CA ASP A 118 -12.34 -2.98 37.10
C ASP A 118 -11.80 -4.36 37.52
N PRO A 119 -11.04 -4.45 38.63
CA PRO A 119 -10.46 -5.71 39.06
C PRO A 119 -11.51 -6.73 39.53
N THR A 120 -12.72 -6.28 39.89
CA THR A 120 -13.80 -7.19 40.33
C THR A 120 -14.52 -7.84 39.16
N ARG A 121 -14.56 -7.16 38.01
CA ARG A 121 -15.23 -7.65 36.79
C ARG A 121 -14.27 -8.17 35.74
N HIS A 122 -12.97 -8.02 35.94
CA HIS A 122 -11.94 -8.32 34.95
C HIS A 122 -12.20 -7.62 33.61
N THR A 123 -12.59 -6.34 33.67
CA THR A 123 -12.87 -5.53 32.47
C THR A 123 -12.01 -4.30 32.39
N VAL A 124 -11.69 -3.87 31.16
CA VAL A 124 -11.09 -2.59 30.83
C VAL A 124 -12.13 -1.75 30.12
N ALA A 125 -12.54 -0.64 30.73
CA ALA A 125 -13.47 0.31 30.14
C ALA A 125 -12.69 1.44 29.47
N VAL A 126 -13.00 1.73 28.21
CA VAL A 126 -12.40 2.80 27.41
C VAL A 126 -13.33 4.01 27.44
N TYR A 127 -12.80 5.17 27.81
CA TYR A 127 -13.54 6.42 27.88
C TYR A 127 -12.97 7.48 26.94
N ASP A 128 -13.88 8.33 26.48
CA ASP A 128 -13.55 9.59 25.84
C ASP A 128 -13.03 10.58 26.91
N PRO A 129 -11.90 11.27 26.72
CA PRO A 129 -11.41 12.29 27.66
C PRO A 129 -12.38 13.45 27.87
N ASP A 130 -13.33 13.69 26.95
CA ASP A 130 -14.40 14.68 27.09
C ASP A 130 -15.57 14.20 27.99
N SER A 131 -15.69 12.89 28.24
CA SER A 131 -16.78 12.30 29.03
C SER A 131 -16.42 10.96 29.67
N LEU A 132 -16.03 10.99 30.94
CA LEU A 132 -15.71 9.79 31.74
C LEU A 132 -16.94 9.14 32.42
N THR A 133 -18.16 9.62 32.15
CA THR A 133 -19.38 9.10 32.80
C THR A 133 -19.95 7.86 32.14
N THR A 134 -19.61 7.60 30.88
CA THR A 134 -20.09 6.43 30.13
C THR A 134 -18.96 5.90 29.26
N PRO A 135 -18.60 4.62 29.40
CA PRO A 135 -17.54 4.05 28.58
C PRO A 135 -18.00 3.97 27.13
N LEU A 136 -17.09 4.33 26.21
CA LEU A 136 -17.27 4.11 24.79
C LEU A 136 -17.28 2.61 24.46
N ASN A 137 -16.44 1.85 25.17
CA ASN A 137 -16.33 0.40 25.01
C ASN A 137 -15.93 -0.26 26.32
N VAL A 138 -16.31 -1.53 26.50
CA VAL A 138 -15.91 -2.36 27.63
C VAL A 138 -15.30 -3.65 27.08
N HIS A 139 -14.01 -3.81 27.32
CA HIS A 139 -13.25 -4.99 26.95
C HIS A 139 -13.17 -5.95 28.13
N HIS A 140 -13.51 -7.22 27.92
CA HIS A 140 -13.34 -8.26 28.93
C HIS A 140 -11.94 -8.84 28.79
N LEU A 141 -11.15 -8.80 29.88
CA LEU A 141 -9.91 -9.55 29.94
C LEU A 141 -10.28 -11.04 29.85
N PRO A 142 -9.81 -11.75 28.81
CA PRO A 142 -10.27 -13.09 28.48
C PRO A 142 -9.95 -14.02 29.63
N ALA A 143 -10.95 -14.47 30.39
CA ALA A 143 -10.76 -15.30 31.58
C ALA A 143 -9.59 -16.28 31.36
N PRO A 144 -8.60 -16.35 32.29
CA PRO A 144 -7.47 -17.26 32.14
C PRO A 144 -8.04 -18.59 31.69
N PRO A 145 -7.45 -19.27 30.67
CA PRO A 145 -7.88 -20.62 30.34
C PRO A 145 -7.89 -21.37 31.66
N ALA A 146 -9.09 -21.70 32.15
CA ALA A 146 -9.30 -22.06 33.55
C ALA A 146 -8.22 -23.08 33.91
N PRO A 147 -7.37 -22.85 34.92
CA PRO A 147 -6.15 -23.62 35.14
C PRO A 147 -6.51 -25.07 35.34
N ALA A 148 -6.56 -25.84 34.24
CA ALA A 148 -7.37 -27.05 34.06
C ALA A 148 -8.16 -27.37 35.33
N GLY A 149 -9.17 -26.53 35.63
CA GLY A 149 -9.84 -26.61 36.92
C GLY A 149 -10.36 -28.03 36.97
N ASN A 150 -9.85 -28.84 37.91
CA ASN A 150 -10.04 -30.30 37.96
C ASN A 150 -11.39 -30.60 37.34
N PRO A 151 -11.41 -31.05 36.07
CA PRO A 151 -12.65 -31.27 35.41
C PRO A 151 -13.17 -32.54 36.06
N SER A 152 -13.92 -32.38 37.14
CA SER A 152 -14.73 -33.46 37.70
C SER A 152 -15.75 -33.96 36.66
N GLY A 153 -15.86 -33.28 35.50
CA GLY A 153 -16.28 -33.89 34.25
C GLY A 153 -15.09 -34.09 33.32
N THR A 154 -14.54 -35.31 33.26
CA THR A 154 -13.56 -35.77 32.28
C THR A 154 -13.77 -35.12 30.91
N PRO A 155 -12.80 -34.35 30.35
CA PRO A 155 -12.95 -33.75 29.03
C PRO A 155 -13.28 -34.84 28.02
N GLN A 156 -14.42 -34.73 27.36
CA GLN A 156 -14.81 -35.69 26.34
C GLN A 156 -13.86 -35.58 25.13
N GLY A 157 -13.73 -36.68 24.40
CA GLY A 157 -12.61 -36.98 23.48
C GLY A 157 -12.04 -35.86 22.59
N PRO A 158 -12.84 -34.94 21.99
CA PRO A 158 -12.32 -33.87 21.13
C PRO A 158 -11.52 -32.79 21.88
N ASP A 159 -11.95 -32.43 23.09
CA ASP A 159 -11.33 -31.34 23.87
C ASP A 159 -9.96 -31.74 24.43
N LEU A 160 -9.79 -33.03 24.74
CA LEU A 160 -8.51 -33.57 25.22
C LEU A 160 -7.41 -33.49 24.15
N LEU A 161 -7.70 -33.84 22.90
CA LEU A 161 -6.69 -33.79 21.82
C LEU A 161 -6.28 -32.34 21.51
N THR A 162 -7.23 -31.41 21.54
CA THR A 162 -6.94 -29.97 21.37
C THR A 162 -6.04 -29.46 22.50
N ALA A 163 -6.37 -29.77 23.75
CA ALA A 163 -5.55 -29.38 24.90
C ALA A 163 -4.15 -29.99 24.83
N VAL A 164 -4.04 -31.27 24.47
CA VAL A 164 -2.75 -31.98 24.27
C VAL A 164 -1.92 -31.28 23.19
N ARG A 165 -2.53 -30.90 22.06
CA ARG A 165 -1.83 -30.18 20.98
C ARG A 165 -1.32 -28.82 21.44
N VAL A 166 -2.14 -28.00 22.10
CA VAL A 166 -1.72 -26.68 22.62
C VAL A 166 -0.55 -26.81 23.60
N ALA A 167 -0.63 -27.77 24.53
CA ALA A 167 0.44 -28.00 25.49
C ALA A 167 1.73 -28.55 24.85
N ALA A 168 1.60 -29.41 23.84
CA ALA A 168 2.71 -29.91 23.04
C ALA A 168 3.38 -28.79 22.23
N THR A 169 2.60 -27.92 21.59
CA THR A 169 3.10 -26.73 20.86
C THR A 169 3.94 -25.84 21.79
N ALA A 170 3.43 -25.53 22.99
CA ALA A 170 4.17 -24.74 23.96
C ALA A 170 5.46 -25.44 24.46
N ALA A 171 5.46 -26.77 24.55
CA ALA A 171 6.67 -27.54 24.87
C ALA A 171 7.70 -27.46 23.73
N GLY A 172 7.25 -27.61 22.48
CA GLY A 172 8.08 -27.47 21.29
C GLY A 172 8.75 -26.11 21.19
N GLN A 173 8.00 -25.03 21.44
CA GLN A 173 8.54 -23.67 21.47
C GLN A 173 9.64 -23.49 22.52
N ARG A 174 9.49 -24.04 23.72
CA ARG A 174 10.55 -23.99 24.76
C ARG A 174 11.80 -24.76 24.38
N ILE A 175 11.65 -25.90 23.70
CA ILE A 175 12.79 -26.69 23.18
C ILE A 175 13.52 -25.87 22.12
N ALA A 176 12.77 -25.25 21.19
CA ALA A 176 13.32 -24.39 20.16
C ALA A 176 14.07 -23.18 20.72
N ASP A 177 13.51 -22.50 21.72
CA ASP A 177 14.16 -21.35 22.34
C ASP A 177 15.46 -21.75 23.07
N ARG A 178 15.49 -22.91 23.74
CA ARG A 178 16.73 -23.44 24.33
C ARG A 178 17.76 -23.80 23.26
N TRP A 179 17.34 -24.51 22.21
CA TRP A 179 18.23 -24.83 21.09
C TRP A 179 18.83 -23.55 20.48
N ALA A 180 18.00 -22.53 20.27
CA ALA A 180 18.45 -21.25 19.72
C ALA A 180 19.43 -20.53 20.66
N GLN A 181 19.22 -20.62 21.98
CA GLN A 181 20.19 -20.10 22.94
C GLN A 181 21.57 -20.78 22.76
N ASP A 182 21.58 -22.12 22.81
CA ASP A 182 22.82 -22.91 22.81
C ASP A 182 23.58 -22.82 21.46
N ASN A 183 22.85 -22.73 20.35
CA ASN A 183 23.40 -22.88 18.99
C ASN A 183 23.48 -21.59 18.19
N LEU A 184 22.76 -20.54 18.61
CA LEU A 184 22.73 -19.26 17.91
C LEU A 184 23.20 -18.12 18.83
N ALA A 185 22.54 -17.92 19.97
CA ALA A 185 22.81 -16.76 20.83
C ALA A 185 24.18 -16.83 21.53
N ASP A 186 24.58 -18.02 21.99
CA ASP A 186 25.84 -18.23 22.71
C ASP A 186 27.05 -18.44 21.77
N GLN A 187 26.82 -18.46 20.45
CA GLN A 187 27.88 -18.68 19.44
C GLN A 187 28.41 -17.35 18.87
N PRO A 188 29.67 -17.31 18.39
CA PRO A 188 30.15 -16.19 17.58
C PRO A 188 29.25 -15.96 16.36
N ALA A 189 29.05 -14.71 15.94
CA ALA A 189 28.08 -14.35 14.89
C ALA A 189 28.26 -15.14 13.58
N GLU A 190 29.50 -15.36 13.13
CA GLU A 190 29.80 -16.16 11.93
C GLU A 190 29.37 -17.62 12.08
N GLN A 191 29.61 -18.21 13.25
CA GLN A 191 29.20 -19.59 13.54
C GLN A 191 27.69 -19.71 13.67
N ALA A 192 27.03 -18.73 14.31
CA ALA A 192 25.58 -18.66 14.41
C ALA A 192 24.93 -18.58 13.03
N LYS A 193 25.47 -17.75 12.12
CA LYS A 193 25.03 -17.66 10.73
C LYS A 193 25.23 -18.97 9.96
N ALA A 194 26.40 -19.58 10.05
CA ALA A 194 26.67 -20.86 9.39
C ALA A 194 25.73 -21.97 9.89
N THR A 195 25.49 -22.03 11.20
CA THR A 195 24.51 -22.94 11.81
C THR A 195 23.10 -22.67 11.30
N ALA A 196 22.66 -21.40 11.30
CA ALA A 196 21.34 -21.02 10.82
C ALA A 196 21.15 -21.37 9.32
N GLN A 197 22.16 -21.12 8.49
CA GLN A 197 22.15 -21.50 7.07
C GLN A 197 22.06 -23.01 6.89
N GLY A 198 22.84 -23.78 7.65
CA GLY A 198 22.80 -25.24 7.62
C GLY A 198 21.42 -25.79 7.99
N VAL A 199 20.76 -25.18 8.98
CA VAL A 199 19.38 -25.53 9.38
C VAL A 199 18.38 -25.21 8.26
N LEU A 200 18.45 -24.03 7.65
CA LEU A 200 17.51 -23.65 6.59
C LEU A 200 17.74 -24.41 5.27
N ALA A 201 18.97 -24.82 4.99
CA ALA A 201 19.31 -25.64 3.82
C ALA A 201 19.01 -27.13 4.01
N SER A 202 18.71 -27.58 5.23
CA SER A 202 18.43 -28.98 5.54
C SER A 202 17.02 -29.38 5.09
N ASP A 203 16.89 -30.61 4.57
CA ASP A 203 15.58 -31.24 4.35
C ASP A 203 14.80 -31.27 5.69
N PRO A 204 13.49 -30.96 5.71
CA PRO A 204 12.61 -31.15 6.87
C PRO A 204 12.82 -32.48 7.61
N ALA A 205 13.13 -33.57 6.90
CA ALA A 205 13.43 -34.87 7.53
C ALA A 205 14.74 -34.87 8.33
N ALA A 206 15.77 -34.16 7.85
CA ALA A 206 17.05 -34.00 8.55
C ALA A 206 16.94 -33.10 9.78
N LEU A 207 16.10 -32.05 9.70
CA LEU A 207 15.71 -31.24 10.85
C LEU A 207 15.03 -32.08 11.92
N GLN A 208 14.06 -32.92 11.55
CA GLN A 208 13.42 -33.84 12.49
C GLN A 208 14.41 -34.81 13.16
N ALA A 209 15.45 -35.28 12.46
CA ALA A 209 16.48 -36.16 13.03
C ALA A 209 17.39 -35.44 14.04
N LEU A 210 17.78 -34.20 13.74
CA LEU A 210 18.49 -33.30 14.67
C LEU A 210 17.73 -33.15 16.01
N PHE A 211 16.41 -33.08 15.94
CA PHE A 211 15.54 -32.88 17.12
C PHE A 211 15.19 -34.18 17.86
N GLY A 212 15.26 -35.33 17.19
CA GLY A 212 15.13 -36.64 17.83
C GLY A 212 16.22 -36.91 18.88
N ALA A 213 17.42 -36.36 18.69
CA ALA A 213 18.53 -36.48 19.65
C ALA A 213 18.35 -35.59 20.89
N ALA A 214 17.81 -34.38 20.73
CA ALA A 214 17.58 -33.44 21.84
C ALA A 214 16.40 -33.87 22.75
N THR A 215 15.39 -34.54 22.18
CA THR A 215 14.20 -35.00 22.90
C THR A 215 14.37 -36.35 23.59
N THR A 216 15.31 -37.20 23.14
CA THR A 216 15.55 -38.54 23.72
C THR A 216 16.33 -38.52 25.03
N ALA A 217 17.04 -37.43 25.35
CA ALA A 217 17.83 -37.31 26.59
C ALA A 217 16.99 -37.15 27.87
N GLY A 218 15.66 -36.99 27.76
CA GLY A 218 14.73 -36.80 28.89
C GLY A 218 13.57 -37.80 28.90
N SER A 219 13.82 -39.07 28.58
CA SER A 219 12.79 -40.13 28.57
C SER A 219 12.17 -40.36 29.95
N SER A 220 11.13 -39.60 30.23
CA SER A 220 10.07 -39.87 31.19
C SER A 220 8.87 -39.13 30.65
N ARG A 221 7.72 -39.81 30.57
CA ARG A 221 6.40 -39.24 30.31
C ARG A 221 6.36 -37.75 30.65
N PRO A 222 6.12 -36.83 29.69
CA PRO A 222 6.26 -35.41 29.97
C PRO A 222 5.37 -35.08 31.16
N ALA A 223 5.95 -34.56 32.24
CA ALA A 223 5.20 -34.20 33.44
C ALA A 223 4.07 -33.21 33.12
N ALA A 224 4.14 -32.53 31.97
CA ALA A 224 3.08 -31.73 31.38
C ALA A 224 1.91 -32.59 30.85
N LEU A 225 2.16 -33.64 30.07
CA LEU A 225 1.12 -34.56 29.57
C LEU A 225 0.43 -35.30 30.72
N ALA A 226 1.19 -35.72 31.74
CA ALA A 226 0.64 -36.37 32.93
C ALA A 226 -0.19 -35.43 33.82
N ARG A 227 0.04 -34.10 33.73
CA ARG A 227 -0.78 -33.07 34.38
C ARG A 227 -2.02 -32.71 33.58
N LEU A 228 -1.93 -32.75 32.25
CA LEU A 228 -3.03 -32.40 31.35
C LEU A 228 -4.10 -33.50 31.26
N VAL A 229 -3.64 -34.75 31.24
CA VAL A 229 -4.51 -35.92 31.29
C VAL A 229 -4.45 -36.39 32.72
N ASP A 230 -5.36 -35.86 33.55
CA ASP A 230 -5.44 -36.10 35.00
C ASP A 230 -4.93 -37.51 35.32
N ALA A 231 -3.78 -37.59 36.01
CA ALA A 231 -2.98 -38.82 36.12
C ALA A 231 -3.77 -40.12 36.40
N PRO A 232 -4.88 -40.13 37.18
CA PRO A 232 -5.71 -41.32 37.38
C PRO A 232 -6.59 -41.74 36.19
N GLU A 233 -6.91 -40.86 35.23
CA GLU A 233 -7.72 -41.17 34.04
C GLU A 233 -6.89 -41.82 32.93
N TRP A 234 -5.58 -41.54 32.86
CA TRP A 234 -4.72 -42.09 31.80
C TRP A 234 -4.70 -43.63 31.75
N PRO A 235 -4.51 -44.37 32.86
CA PRO A 235 -4.57 -45.84 32.84
C PRO A 235 -5.93 -46.39 32.39
N ARG A 236 -7.00 -45.57 32.43
CA ARG A 236 -8.36 -45.94 31.99
C ARG A 236 -8.54 -45.80 30.48
N LEU A 237 -7.68 -45.03 29.80
CA LEU A 237 -7.66 -44.97 28.35
C LEU A 237 -7.18 -46.29 27.76
N SER A 238 -7.76 -46.69 26.62
CA SER A 238 -7.26 -47.85 25.87
C SER A 238 -5.84 -47.62 25.40
N ALA A 239 -5.04 -48.69 25.26
CA ALA A 239 -3.67 -48.60 24.76
C ALA A 239 -3.59 -47.88 23.39
N ALA A 240 -4.58 -48.10 22.52
CA ALA A 240 -4.68 -47.41 21.24
C ALA A 240 -4.88 -45.88 21.40
N ARG A 241 -5.75 -45.46 22.31
CA ARG A 241 -5.99 -44.03 22.57
C ARG A 241 -4.80 -43.35 23.25
N GLN A 242 -4.14 -44.05 24.17
CA GLN A 242 -2.89 -43.57 24.78
C GLN A 242 -1.80 -43.37 23.72
N ALA A 243 -1.66 -44.31 22.77
CA ALA A 243 -0.73 -44.20 21.66
C ALA A 243 -1.06 -43.01 20.76
N GLU A 244 -2.33 -42.86 20.37
CA GLU A 244 -2.80 -41.72 19.55
C GLU A 244 -2.50 -40.36 20.21
N ILE A 245 -2.75 -40.23 21.51
CA ILE A 245 -2.47 -38.99 22.25
C ILE A 245 -0.95 -38.74 22.33
N LEU A 246 -0.14 -39.78 22.57
CA LEU A 246 1.32 -39.64 22.61
C LEU A 246 1.89 -39.27 21.24
N ASP A 247 1.37 -39.84 20.17
CA ASP A 247 1.81 -39.53 18.81
C ASP A 247 1.38 -38.11 18.42
N GLY A 248 0.16 -37.70 18.75
CA GLY A 248 -0.32 -36.33 18.56
C GLY A 248 0.48 -35.30 19.37
N TRP A 249 0.86 -35.61 20.61
CA TRP A 249 1.78 -34.77 21.39
C TRP A 249 3.13 -34.63 20.70
N ARG A 250 3.78 -35.76 20.36
CA ARG A 250 5.12 -35.75 19.74
C ARG A 250 5.13 -35.05 18.40
N ASP A 251 4.08 -35.19 17.61
CA ASP A 251 3.94 -34.52 16.32
C ASP A 251 3.79 -33.01 16.49
N ALA A 252 2.86 -32.55 17.32
CA ALA A 252 2.66 -31.12 17.58
C ALA A 252 3.88 -30.45 18.23
N GLU A 253 4.56 -31.13 19.16
CA GLU A 253 5.81 -30.66 19.79
C GLU A 253 6.94 -30.53 18.77
N ARG A 254 7.14 -31.54 17.90
CA ARG A 254 8.19 -31.51 16.86
C ARG A 254 7.91 -30.43 15.82
N THR A 255 6.68 -30.31 15.34
CA THR A 255 6.29 -29.29 14.36
C THR A 255 6.50 -27.89 14.93
N ALA A 256 5.98 -27.61 16.14
CA ALA A 256 6.17 -26.32 16.78
C ALA A 256 7.64 -25.99 17.07
N ALA A 257 8.45 -26.98 17.45
CA ALA A 257 9.89 -26.78 17.64
C ALA A 257 10.59 -26.45 16.32
N ALA A 258 10.30 -27.20 15.25
CA ALA A 258 10.89 -26.98 13.93
C ALA A 258 10.52 -25.60 13.38
N ASP A 259 9.24 -25.22 13.41
CA ASP A 259 8.76 -23.93 12.95
C ASP A 259 9.43 -22.78 13.70
N ARG A 260 9.51 -22.88 15.03
CA ARG A 260 10.14 -21.86 15.88
C ARG A 260 11.65 -21.79 15.67
N ILE A 261 12.34 -22.90 15.44
CA ILE A 261 13.78 -22.90 15.11
C ILE A 261 14.01 -22.25 13.75
N VAL A 262 13.22 -22.59 12.74
CA VAL A 262 13.28 -21.96 11.42
C VAL A 262 13.07 -20.45 11.55
N GLU A 263 12.10 -20.01 12.36
CA GLU A 263 11.91 -18.60 12.68
C GLU A 263 13.16 -17.97 13.32
N ARG A 264 13.77 -18.63 14.33
CA ARG A 264 14.99 -18.13 14.99
C ARG A 264 16.19 -18.07 14.04
N CYS A 265 16.38 -19.07 13.19
CA CYS A 265 17.42 -19.08 12.17
C CYS A 265 17.21 -17.96 11.15
N ARG A 266 15.97 -17.75 10.68
CA ARG A 266 15.64 -16.61 9.81
C ARG A 266 15.90 -15.26 10.49
N ARG A 267 15.67 -15.13 11.80
CA ARG A 267 16.00 -13.91 12.55
C ARG A 267 17.51 -13.65 12.61
N VAL A 268 18.31 -14.68 12.87
CA VAL A 268 19.79 -14.59 12.88
C VAL A 268 20.34 -14.24 11.50
N LEU A 269 19.73 -14.79 10.45
CA LEU A 269 20.05 -14.48 9.06
C LEU A 269 19.33 -13.25 8.53
N GLY A 270 18.50 -12.62 9.36
CA GLY A 270 17.77 -11.42 9.00
C GLY A 270 18.76 -10.29 8.72
N PRO A 271 18.47 -9.43 7.74
CA PRO A 271 19.40 -8.38 7.27
C PRO A 271 19.84 -7.39 8.35
N THR A 272 19.08 -7.29 9.44
CA THR A 272 19.34 -6.38 10.58
C THR A 272 20.04 -7.08 11.74
N GLY A 273 20.10 -8.42 11.76
CA GLY A 273 20.67 -9.22 12.84
C GLY A 273 19.90 -9.20 14.17
N ASP A 274 18.93 -8.31 14.35
CA ASP A 274 18.10 -8.18 15.55
C ASP A 274 16.78 -8.97 15.48
N GLY A 275 16.48 -9.57 14.32
CA GLY A 275 15.30 -10.41 14.13
C GLY A 275 13.96 -9.67 14.17
N ARG A 276 13.97 -8.36 13.94
CA ARG A 276 12.74 -7.55 13.83
C ARG A 276 11.93 -7.97 12.59
N ASP A 277 10.60 -7.99 12.72
CA ASP A 277 9.73 -8.20 11.55
C ASP A 277 9.81 -6.98 10.63
N LEU A 278 10.08 -7.23 9.36
CA LEU A 278 10.21 -6.23 8.31
C LEU A 278 9.12 -6.36 7.24
N SER A 279 8.11 -7.21 7.47
CA SER A 279 7.02 -7.44 6.53
C SER A 279 6.25 -6.16 6.17
N HIS A 280 6.24 -5.13 7.03
CA HIS A 280 5.64 -3.82 6.72
C HIS A 280 6.39 -3.05 5.62
N LEU A 281 7.62 -3.44 5.29
CA LEU A 281 8.45 -2.85 4.24
C LEU A 281 8.48 -3.70 2.95
N HIS A 282 7.67 -4.75 2.87
CA HIS A 282 7.55 -5.58 1.67
C HIS A 282 7.22 -4.71 0.43
N PRO A 283 7.83 -4.97 -0.74
CA PRO A 283 7.67 -4.13 -1.93
C PRO A 283 6.21 -3.91 -2.37
N ASP A 284 5.35 -4.92 -2.25
CA ASP A 284 3.89 -4.80 -2.52
C ASP A 284 3.16 -3.77 -1.65
N ARG A 285 3.73 -3.41 -0.50
CA ARG A 285 3.21 -2.39 0.42
C ARG A 285 3.82 -1.01 0.19
N LEU A 286 4.94 -0.95 -0.55
CA LEU A 286 5.62 0.29 -0.85
C LEU A 286 4.79 1.14 -1.82
N ARG A 287 4.66 2.42 -1.51
CA ARG A 287 4.00 3.43 -2.35
C ARG A 287 4.94 4.60 -2.54
N ILE A 288 4.68 5.44 -3.54
CA ILE A 288 5.41 6.71 -3.66
C ILE A 288 5.22 7.51 -2.37
N GLY A 289 6.33 7.94 -1.79
CA GLY A 289 6.48 8.56 -0.48
C GLY A 289 6.62 7.60 0.69
N GLY A 290 6.61 6.30 0.41
CA GLY A 290 6.94 5.26 1.37
C GLY A 290 8.44 5.00 1.43
N VAL A 291 8.95 4.68 2.60
CA VAL A 291 10.27 4.15 2.85
C VAL A 291 10.23 2.66 2.63
N GLY A 292 11.16 2.17 1.82
CA GLY A 292 11.34 0.76 1.53
C GLY A 292 12.81 0.39 1.50
N VAL A 293 13.06 -0.88 1.24
CA VAL A 293 14.38 -1.39 0.91
C VAL A 293 14.47 -1.54 -0.59
N PHE A 294 15.59 -1.10 -1.16
CA PHE A 294 15.85 -1.20 -2.59
C PHE A 294 17.26 -1.69 -2.86
N ALA A 295 17.45 -2.31 -4.02
CA ALA A 295 18.73 -2.82 -4.47
C ALA A 295 18.86 -2.64 -5.99
N LEU A 296 20.08 -2.81 -6.50
CA LEU A 296 20.34 -2.84 -7.94
C LEU A 296 19.87 -4.19 -8.50
N ASP A 297 19.14 -4.19 -9.61
CA ASP A 297 18.63 -5.41 -10.28
C ASP A 297 19.73 -6.44 -10.63
N LEU A 298 20.96 -5.97 -10.89
CA LEU A 298 22.12 -6.83 -11.14
C LEU A 298 22.73 -7.43 -9.86
N GLY A 299 22.21 -7.07 -8.68
CA GLY A 299 22.71 -7.50 -7.38
C GLY A 299 22.32 -8.92 -6.97
N TRP A 300 21.38 -9.55 -7.69
CA TRP A 300 20.87 -10.87 -7.35
C TRP A 300 21.95 -11.96 -7.51
N THR A 301 22.17 -12.73 -6.45
CA THR A 301 23.06 -13.87 -6.44
C THR A 301 22.35 -15.11 -5.89
N PRO A 302 22.63 -16.33 -6.39
CA PRO A 302 22.08 -17.53 -5.79
C PRO A 302 22.60 -17.73 -4.36
N GLY A 303 21.68 -17.86 -3.41
CA GLY A 303 21.93 -18.23 -2.03
C GLY A 303 22.23 -19.73 -1.88
N PRO A 304 22.63 -20.17 -0.66
CA PRO A 304 23.01 -21.56 -0.41
C PRO A 304 21.90 -22.59 -0.71
N GLY A 305 20.62 -22.20 -0.58
CA GLY A 305 19.46 -23.04 -0.88
C GLY A 305 18.93 -22.87 -2.31
N GLY A 306 19.60 -22.09 -3.16
CA GLY A 306 19.19 -21.78 -4.53
C GLY A 306 18.17 -20.65 -4.65
N GLU A 307 17.72 -20.06 -3.55
CA GLU A 307 16.97 -18.80 -3.54
C GLU A 307 17.82 -17.65 -4.06
N MET A 308 17.25 -16.67 -4.75
CA MET A 308 18.01 -15.47 -5.14
C MET A 308 18.10 -14.53 -3.93
N ARG A 309 19.27 -13.97 -3.68
CA ARG A 309 19.55 -13.04 -2.57
C ARG A 309 20.32 -11.82 -3.04
N MET A 310 20.11 -10.70 -2.34
CA MET A 310 20.86 -9.47 -2.49
C MET A 310 21.91 -9.36 -1.38
N ALA A 311 23.16 -9.10 -1.74
CA ALA A 311 24.23 -8.92 -0.74
C ALA A 311 23.97 -7.68 0.15
N VAL A 312 23.43 -6.61 -0.44
CA VAL A 312 23.14 -5.35 0.26
C VAL A 312 21.83 -4.77 -0.25
N GLY A 313 20.90 -4.50 0.67
CA GLY A 313 19.75 -3.63 0.47
C GLY A 313 20.00 -2.24 1.04
N PHE A 314 19.37 -1.23 0.46
CA PHE A 314 19.50 0.16 0.85
C PHE A 314 18.16 0.72 1.29
N VAL A 315 18.12 1.49 2.37
CA VAL A 315 16.90 2.17 2.80
C VAL A 315 16.73 3.49 2.06
N GLY A 316 15.55 3.71 1.49
CA GLY A 316 15.22 4.97 0.83
C GLY A 316 13.73 5.21 0.77
N THR A 317 13.35 6.46 0.49
CA THR A 317 11.96 6.82 0.19
C THR A 317 11.71 6.70 -1.31
N LEU A 318 10.74 5.89 -1.72
CA LEU A 318 10.32 5.79 -3.11
C LEU A 318 9.75 7.14 -3.54
N VAL A 319 10.38 7.84 -4.46
CA VAL A 319 9.94 9.19 -4.89
C VAL A 319 9.30 9.21 -6.25
N ASP A 320 9.60 8.22 -7.10
CA ASP A 320 9.03 8.09 -8.44
C ASP A 320 9.25 6.67 -9.00
N THR A 321 8.75 6.42 -10.20
CA THR A 321 9.18 5.31 -11.05
C THR A 321 9.58 5.81 -12.44
N TRP A 322 10.64 5.25 -13.01
CA TRP A 322 11.14 5.62 -14.33
C TRP A 322 11.44 4.37 -15.15
N ASN A 323 10.81 4.24 -16.32
CA ASN A 323 10.91 3.04 -17.19
C ASN A 323 10.64 1.71 -16.46
N GLY A 324 9.76 1.72 -15.45
CA GLY A 324 9.45 0.54 -14.63
C GLY A 324 10.39 0.31 -13.45
N PHE A 325 11.51 1.06 -13.37
CA PHE A 325 12.42 1.02 -12.24
C PHE A 325 12.02 2.02 -11.16
N ALA A 326 12.36 1.71 -9.92
CA ALA A 326 12.09 2.58 -8.80
C ALA A 326 13.09 3.74 -8.75
N VAL A 327 12.63 4.92 -8.34
CA VAL A 327 13.49 6.08 -8.07
C VAL A 327 13.38 6.36 -6.57
N PHE A 328 14.50 6.32 -5.86
CA PHE A 328 14.54 6.51 -4.42
C PHE A 328 15.28 7.80 -4.07
N THR A 329 14.88 8.43 -2.95
CA THR A 329 15.76 9.34 -2.23
C THR A 329 16.35 8.64 -1.03
N CYS A 330 17.65 8.82 -0.79
CA CYS A 330 18.33 8.23 0.35
C CYS A 330 19.25 9.22 1.07
N SER A 331 19.63 8.88 2.30
CA SER A 331 20.55 9.70 3.09
C SER A 331 21.97 9.62 2.52
N ARG A 332 22.83 10.56 2.93
CA ARG A 332 24.26 10.52 2.59
C ARG A 332 24.90 9.18 2.92
N ALA A 333 24.69 8.65 4.13
CA ALA A 333 25.28 7.37 4.54
C ALA A 333 24.88 6.21 3.62
N VAL A 334 23.63 6.21 3.14
CA VAL A 334 23.15 5.22 2.17
C VAL A 334 23.80 5.45 0.80
N ALA A 335 23.91 6.69 0.33
CA ALA A 335 24.59 7.02 -0.94
C ALA A 335 26.08 6.60 -0.93
N GLU A 336 26.79 6.81 0.18
CA GLU A 336 28.17 6.36 0.36
C GLU A 336 28.27 4.83 0.33
N ALA A 337 27.31 4.13 0.92
CA ALA A 337 27.25 2.67 0.87
C ALA A 337 26.93 2.13 -0.53
N ILE A 338 26.09 2.81 -1.31
CA ILE A 338 25.83 2.49 -2.72
C ILE A 338 27.12 2.60 -3.54
N VAL A 339 27.92 3.66 -3.33
CA VAL A 339 29.23 3.82 -3.99
C VAL A 339 30.18 2.68 -3.61
N ALA A 340 30.25 2.32 -2.32
CA ALA A 340 31.10 1.21 -1.85
C ALA A 340 30.67 -0.14 -2.44
N ASP A 341 29.36 -0.41 -2.49
CA ASP A 341 28.81 -1.65 -3.02
C ASP A 341 29.09 -1.79 -4.53
N GLN A 342 28.93 -0.71 -5.31
CA GLN A 342 29.29 -0.71 -6.73
C GLN A 342 30.79 -0.98 -6.96
N HIS A 343 31.67 -0.45 -6.12
CA HIS A 343 33.09 -0.80 -6.18
C HIS A 343 33.31 -2.28 -5.94
N GLN A 344 32.64 -2.86 -4.95
CA GLN A 344 32.73 -4.29 -4.65
C GLN A 344 32.17 -5.16 -5.80
N HIS A 345 31.08 -4.74 -6.45
CA HIS A 345 30.54 -5.42 -7.64
C HIS A 345 31.55 -5.41 -8.79
N ARG A 346 32.18 -4.26 -9.05
CA ARG A 346 33.21 -4.13 -10.08
C ARG A 346 34.44 -4.99 -9.79
N GLU A 347 34.91 -5.03 -8.55
CA GLU A 347 36.05 -5.86 -8.14
C GLU A 347 35.76 -7.36 -8.30
N ARG A 348 34.56 -7.81 -7.88
CA ARG A 348 34.12 -9.20 -8.00
C ARG A 348 34.03 -9.62 -9.46
N ARG A 349 33.40 -8.79 -10.30
CA ARG A 349 33.28 -9.04 -11.74
C ARG A 349 34.64 -9.07 -12.44
N HIS A 350 35.55 -8.18 -12.07
CA HIS A 350 36.93 -8.20 -12.56
C HIS A 350 37.62 -9.53 -12.20
N ALA A 351 37.53 -9.95 -10.93
CA ALA A 351 38.13 -11.20 -10.46
C ALA A 351 37.57 -12.42 -11.23
N GLU A 352 36.25 -12.50 -11.40
CA GLU A 352 35.58 -13.56 -12.19
C GLU A 352 36.10 -13.61 -13.64
N LEU A 353 36.26 -12.46 -14.31
CA LEU A 353 36.77 -12.40 -15.67
C LEU A 353 38.22 -12.86 -15.77
N VAL A 354 39.05 -12.52 -14.79
CA VAL A 354 40.45 -12.99 -14.69
C VAL A 354 40.50 -14.51 -14.46
N GLU A 355 39.65 -15.04 -13.58
CA GLU A 355 39.52 -16.49 -13.36
C GLU A 355 39.06 -17.24 -14.62
N GLN A 356 38.23 -16.60 -15.45
CA GLN A 356 37.82 -17.09 -16.77
C GLN A 356 38.92 -16.96 -17.85
N GLY A 357 40.13 -16.54 -17.47
CA GLY A 357 41.31 -16.48 -18.35
C GLY A 357 41.41 -15.20 -19.19
N ARG A 358 40.64 -14.15 -18.86
CA ARG A 358 40.84 -12.83 -19.48
C ARG A 358 42.14 -12.20 -18.97
N SER A 359 42.80 -11.41 -19.83
CA SER A 359 43.89 -10.57 -19.36
C SER A 359 43.33 -9.49 -18.42
N PRO A 360 44.08 -9.02 -17.40
CA PRO A 360 43.60 -7.95 -16.51
C PRO A 360 43.11 -6.71 -17.26
N SER A 361 43.81 -6.30 -18.33
CA SER A 361 43.40 -5.17 -19.16
C SER A 361 42.12 -5.39 -19.96
N ASP A 362 41.84 -6.63 -20.37
CA ASP A 362 40.56 -6.95 -21.03
C ASP A 362 39.43 -7.04 -20.00
N ALA A 363 39.71 -7.56 -18.80
CA ALA A 363 38.76 -7.60 -17.69
C ALA A 363 38.35 -6.19 -17.28
N ASP A 364 39.30 -5.27 -17.09
CA ASP A 364 39.03 -3.85 -16.80
C ASP A 364 38.10 -3.21 -17.85
N ARG A 365 38.42 -3.41 -19.14
CA ARG A 365 37.62 -2.86 -20.25
C ARG A 365 36.21 -3.43 -20.28
N MET A 366 36.06 -4.72 -19.99
CA MET A 366 34.74 -5.36 -19.94
C MET A 366 33.93 -4.87 -18.73
N VAL A 367 34.55 -4.75 -17.55
CA VAL A 367 33.89 -4.20 -16.35
C VAL A 367 33.46 -2.76 -16.59
N ASP A 368 34.29 -1.93 -17.23
CA ASP A 368 33.92 -0.55 -17.57
C ASP A 368 32.76 -0.46 -18.57
N GLY A 369 32.62 -1.44 -19.47
CA GLY A 369 31.49 -1.52 -20.41
C GLY A 369 30.20 -2.10 -19.79
N GLU A 370 30.30 -2.84 -18.69
CA GLU A 370 29.16 -3.49 -18.01
C GLU A 370 28.66 -2.69 -16.80
N LEU A 371 29.55 -2.06 -16.03
CA LEU A 371 29.28 -1.45 -14.74
C LEU A 371 29.88 -0.03 -14.67
N ALA A 372 29.05 0.99 -14.51
CA ALA A 372 29.54 2.38 -14.40
C ALA A 372 30.46 2.58 -13.17
N ARG A 373 31.42 3.51 -13.27
CA ARG A 373 32.29 3.88 -12.14
C ARG A 373 31.59 4.91 -11.28
N MET A 374 31.43 4.64 -9.98
CA MET A 374 30.87 5.60 -9.03
C MET A 374 31.95 6.09 -8.07
N ARG A 375 31.87 7.36 -7.68
CA ARG A 375 32.75 7.94 -6.65
C ARG A 375 32.07 9.12 -5.97
N LEU A 376 32.54 9.45 -4.78
CA LEU A 376 32.20 10.73 -4.14
C LEU A 376 33.16 11.82 -4.62
N ASP A 377 32.60 12.97 -4.96
CA ASP A 377 33.33 14.18 -5.32
C ASP A 377 32.81 15.37 -4.51
N GLY A 378 33.38 15.53 -3.30
CA GLY A 378 32.87 16.45 -2.30
C GLY A 378 31.54 15.98 -1.72
N THR A 379 30.45 16.66 -2.07
CA THR A 379 29.08 16.29 -1.69
C THR A 379 28.36 15.48 -2.75
N ALA A 380 28.84 15.47 -3.99
CA ALA A 380 28.14 14.79 -5.07
C ALA A 380 28.55 13.33 -5.19
N VAL A 381 27.60 12.49 -5.59
CA VAL A 381 27.92 11.21 -6.22
C VAL A 381 28.16 11.49 -7.71
N VAL A 382 29.34 11.14 -8.20
CA VAL A 382 29.68 11.20 -9.61
C VAL A 382 29.64 9.79 -10.16
N VAL A 383 28.85 9.60 -11.20
CA VAL A 383 28.80 8.34 -11.93
C VAL A 383 29.28 8.57 -13.36
N ASP A 384 30.34 7.86 -13.70
CA ASP A 384 30.97 7.88 -15.01
C ASP A 384 30.43 6.68 -15.81
N GLU A 385 29.51 6.98 -16.72
CA GLU A 385 28.82 6.03 -17.60
C GLU A 385 29.42 6.04 -19.01
N THR A 386 30.54 6.75 -19.22
CA THR A 386 31.09 7.02 -20.55
C THR A 386 31.43 5.74 -21.32
N ALA A 387 32.01 4.75 -20.63
CA ALA A 387 32.33 3.45 -21.19
C ALA A 387 31.10 2.54 -21.40
N VAL A 388 30.08 2.66 -20.55
CA VAL A 388 28.84 1.87 -20.62
C VAL A 388 27.98 2.35 -21.80
N CYS A 389 27.82 3.66 -21.96
CA CYS A 389 27.00 4.25 -23.00
C CYS A 389 27.75 4.46 -24.34
N GLY A 390 29.08 4.41 -24.33
CA GLY A 390 29.90 4.77 -25.49
C GLY A 390 29.82 6.26 -25.84
N ASP A 391 29.49 7.11 -24.85
CA ASP A 391 29.32 8.55 -24.98
C ASP A 391 30.30 9.26 -24.03
N ALA A 392 31.17 10.11 -24.57
CA ALA A 392 32.20 10.80 -23.80
C ALA A 392 31.63 11.81 -22.80
N ASP A 393 30.38 12.25 -22.98
CA ASP A 393 29.72 13.23 -22.13
C ASP A 393 28.76 12.57 -21.10
N ALA A 394 28.66 11.23 -21.08
CA ALA A 394 27.80 10.48 -20.15
C ALA A 394 28.39 10.42 -18.73
N VAL A 395 28.49 11.57 -18.07
CA VAL A 395 28.88 11.70 -16.67
C VAL A 395 27.72 12.33 -15.89
N THR A 396 27.10 11.54 -15.03
CA THR A 396 25.99 11.96 -14.17
C THR A 396 26.52 12.46 -12.84
N ARG A 397 26.06 13.63 -12.39
CA ARG A 397 26.41 14.20 -11.09
C ARG A 397 25.16 14.38 -10.24
N ILE A 398 25.09 13.65 -9.13
CA ILE A 398 23.97 13.65 -8.19
C ILE A 398 24.39 14.45 -6.96
N GLU A 399 23.93 15.70 -6.90
CA GLU A 399 24.08 16.54 -5.71
C GLU A 399 22.96 16.22 -4.69
N PRO A 400 23.22 16.38 -3.38
CA PRO A 400 22.15 16.29 -2.40
C PRO A 400 21.15 17.43 -2.58
N ASP A 401 19.88 17.15 -2.31
CA ASP A 401 18.82 18.14 -2.25
C ASP A 401 18.97 19.06 -1.01
N PRO A 402 18.12 20.09 -0.85
CA PRO A 402 18.18 20.98 0.32
C PRO A 402 17.99 20.28 1.68
N ASP A 403 17.38 19.09 1.69
CA ASP A 403 17.16 18.24 2.86
C ASP A 403 18.31 17.23 3.05
N GLY A 404 19.38 17.34 2.25
CA GLY A 404 20.58 16.50 2.31
C GLY A 404 20.40 15.10 1.72
N GLN A 405 19.32 14.85 0.98
CA GLN A 405 19.00 13.55 0.39
C GLN A 405 19.49 13.44 -1.04
N TYR A 406 19.84 12.23 -1.47
CA TYR A 406 20.31 11.92 -2.82
C TYR A 406 19.21 11.21 -3.59
N VAL A 407 18.84 11.75 -4.76
CA VAL A 407 17.94 11.05 -5.68
C VAL A 407 18.75 10.04 -6.48
N VAL A 408 18.56 8.76 -6.19
CA VAL A 408 19.10 7.65 -6.97
C VAL A 408 18.04 7.22 -7.97
N MET A 409 18.31 7.46 -9.25
CA MET A 409 17.34 7.28 -10.33
C MET A 409 17.74 6.18 -11.30
N GLY A 410 16.74 5.72 -12.05
CA GLY A 410 16.90 4.77 -13.14
C GLY A 410 17.67 5.38 -14.31
N GLY A 411 18.55 4.58 -14.93
CA GLY A 411 19.45 4.95 -16.02
C GLY A 411 20.23 3.72 -16.47
N ALA A 412 21.57 3.77 -16.43
CA ALA A 412 22.39 2.55 -16.44
C ALA A 412 22.22 1.69 -15.17
N TRP A 413 21.51 2.20 -14.16
CA TRP A 413 21.20 1.52 -12.90
C TRP A 413 19.71 1.32 -12.81
N CYS A 414 19.32 0.10 -12.54
CA CYS A 414 17.94 -0.32 -12.54
C CYS A 414 17.59 -0.70 -11.10
N TRP A 415 17.11 0.28 -10.33
CA TRP A 415 16.75 0.06 -8.93
C TRP A 415 15.39 -0.63 -8.85
N GLU A 416 15.28 -1.57 -7.93
CA GLU A 416 14.05 -2.27 -7.60
C GLU A 416 13.79 -2.21 -6.09
N ALA A 417 12.51 -2.14 -5.73
CA ALA A 417 12.12 -2.37 -4.35
C ALA A 417 12.20 -3.88 -4.06
N VAL A 418 12.92 -4.25 -3.02
CA VAL A 418 13.16 -5.66 -2.66
C VAL A 418 12.55 -5.98 -1.31
N ASP A 419 12.18 -7.25 -1.10
CA ASP A 419 11.82 -7.70 0.25
C ASP A 419 13.07 -7.58 1.13
N PRO A 420 12.99 -6.92 2.29
CA PRO A 420 14.08 -6.94 3.27
C PRO A 420 14.62 -8.34 3.55
N ALA A 421 13.77 -9.38 3.55
CA ALA A 421 14.16 -10.76 3.79
C ALA A 421 15.08 -11.36 2.72
N ASP A 422 15.09 -10.78 1.51
CA ASP A 422 15.96 -11.19 0.42
C ASP A 422 17.37 -10.59 0.52
N CYS A 423 17.58 -9.65 1.45
CA CYS A 423 18.87 -9.00 1.67
C CYS A 423 19.70 -9.72 2.75
N ASP A 424 21.01 -9.83 2.55
CA ASP A 424 21.95 -10.31 3.58
C ASP A 424 22.29 -9.24 4.61
N ARG A 425 22.24 -7.98 4.18
CA ARG A 425 22.48 -6.79 5.00
C ARG A 425 21.64 -5.64 4.46
N ILE A 426 21.13 -4.79 5.35
CA ILE A 426 20.51 -3.52 4.97
C ILE A 426 21.32 -2.34 5.50
N VAL A 427 21.50 -1.31 4.68
CA VAL A 427 22.11 -0.05 5.06
C VAL A 427 21.09 1.09 5.09
N GLY A 428 21.01 1.77 6.22
CA GLY A 428 20.14 2.92 6.45
C GLY A 428 19.15 2.71 7.59
N ASP A 429 18.44 3.77 7.94
CA ASP A 429 17.52 3.78 9.08
C ASP A 429 16.16 3.25 8.67
N LEU A 430 15.88 2.00 9.03
CA LEU A 430 14.60 1.37 8.72
C LEU A 430 13.49 1.86 9.67
N PRO A 431 12.34 2.30 9.16
CA PRO A 431 11.27 2.85 9.98
C PRO A 431 10.58 1.76 10.80
N ALA A 432 10.01 2.17 11.94
CA ALA A 432 9.10 1.34 12.71
C ALA A 432 7.82 1.04 11.90
N PRO A 433 7.10 -0.07 12.20
CA PRO A 433 5.78 -0.29 11.65
C PRO A 433 4.86 0.92 11.83
N GLY A 434 4.20 1.35 10.76
CA GLY A 434 3.36 2.56 10.72
C GLY A 434 4.10 3.86 10.40
N ALA A 435 5.43 3.89 10.49
CA ALA A 435 6.25 5.05 10.15
C ALA A 435 6.83 5.00 8.72
N GLN A 436 6.45 3.99 7.93
CA GLN A 436 7.00 3.81 6.59
C GLN A 436 6.50 4.85 5.57
N GLN A 437 5.42 5.60 5.81
CA GLN A 437 4.99 6.64 4.87
C GLN A 437 5.53 8.01 5.29
N HIS A 438 6.49 8.55 4.54
CA HIS A 438 7.04 9.89 4.75
C HIS A 438 6.15 10.99 4.18
N PHE A 439 5.52 10.74 3.04
CA PHE A 439 4.58 11.67 2.42
C PHE A 439 3.53 10.91 1.60
N VAL A 440 2.36 11.47 1.39
CA VAL A 440 1.38 10.98 0.41
C VAL A 440 1.45 11.87 -0.83
N LEU A 441 1.48 11.25 -2.02
CA LEU A 441 1.31 11.97 -3.27
C LEU A 441 -0.19 12.10 -3.57
N LEU A 442 -0.69 13.32 -3.67
CA LEU A 442 -2.07 13.55 -4.05
C LEU A 442 -2.28 13.16 -5.53
N PRO A 443 -3.28 12.31 -5.85
CA PRO A 443 -3.36 11.61 -7.14
C PRO A 443 -3.68 12.52 -8.32
N HIS A 444 -4.29 13.69 -8.11
CA HIS A 444 -4.70 14.59 -9.19
C HIS A 444 -3.78 15.80 -9.37
N THR A 445 -2.97 16.16 -8.39
CA THR A 445 -2.14 17.37 -8.40
C THR A 445 -0.66 17.08 -8.24
N TRP A 446 -0.32 15.84 -7.87
CA TRP A 446 1.04 15.40 -7.55
C TRP A 446 1.70 16.25 -6.46
N LEU A 447 0.91 16.94 -5.64
CA LEU A 447 1.39 17.57 -4.44
C LEU A 447 1.79 16.47 -3.45
N ARG A 448 3.02 16.51 -2.95
CA ARG A 448 3.44 15.70 -1.81
C ARG A 448 2.95 16.39 -0.54
N VAL A 449 2.26 15.64 0.30
CA VAL A 449 1.78 16.11 1.61
C VAL A 449 2.27 15.16 2.71
N PRO A 450 2.45 15.60 3.96
CA PRO A 450 2.90 14.71 5.04
C PRO A 450 1.96 13.51 5.25
N HIS A 451 0.66 13.74 5.08
CA HIS A 451 -0.39 12.72 5.15
C HIS A 451 -1.62 13.22 4.40
N ASP A 452 -2.50 12.31 3.99
CA ASP A 452 -3.78 12.62 3.33
C ASP A 452 -4.97 12.72 4.31
N ARG A 453 -4.70 12.72 5.62
CA ARG A 453 -5.73 12.90 6.66
C ARG A 453 -6.40 14.27 6.58
N LEU A 454 -5.66 15.28 6.11
CA LEU A 454 -6.18 16.62 5.89
C LEU A 454 -6.78 16.70 4.49
N ARG A 455 -8.10 16.85 4.40
CA ARG A 455 -8.84 16.85 3.12
C ARG A 455 -9.84 17.99 3.06
N VAL A 456 -10.20 18.38 1.86
CA VAL A 456 -11.38 19.23 1.63
C VAL A 456 -12.62 18.33 1.58
N THR A 457 -13.67 18.66 2.33
CA THR A 457 -14.95 17.94 2.27
C THR A 457 -16.09 18.76 1.68
N ASP A 458 -15.95 20.09 1.71
CA ASP A 458 -16.99 21.00 1.26
C ASP A 458 -16.38 22.21 0.58
N LEU A 459 -17.03 22.62 -0.50
CA LEU A 459 -16.66 23.77 -1.32
C LEU A 459 -17.93 24.55 -1.67
N ARG A 460 -18.14 25.67 -0.97
CA ARG A 460 -19.31 26.53 -1.17
C ARG A 460 -18.93 27.78 -1.92
N ARG A 461 -19.58 28.03 -3.05
CA ARG A 461 -19.45 29.32 -3.75
C ARG A 461 -20.19 30.41 -2.97
N VAL A 462 -19.50 31.50 -2.68
CA VAL A 462 -20.09 32.67 -2.05
C VAL A 462 -20.43 33.68 -3.13
N PRO A 463 -21.71 34.09 -3.27
CA PRO A 463 -22.07 35.14 -4.21
C PRO A 463 -21.46 36.47 -3.76
N THR A 464 -20.43 36.91 -4.48
CA THR A 464 -19.78 38.21 -4.25
C THR A 464 -19.90 39.09 -5.49
N ARG A 465 -19.97 40.42 -5.32
CA ARG A 465 -19.96 41.39 -6.44
C ARG A 465 -18.63 41.43 -7.21
N LYS A 466 -17.60 40.82 -6.65
CA LYS A 466 -16.23 40.63 -7.19
C LYS A 466 -16.06 39.14 -7.53
N PRO A 467 -15.02 38.72 -8.30
CA PRO A 467 -14.92 37.35 -8.81
C PRO A 467 -15.24 36.31 -7.74
N ALA A 468 -16.00 35.29 -8.13
CA ALA A 468 -16.58 34.31 -7.23
C ALA A 468 -15.53 33.75 -6.28
N ALA A 469 -15.71 34.01 -4.98
CA ALA A 469 -14.89 33.38 -3.95
C ALA A 469 -15.58 32.09 -3.50
N SER A 470 -14.80 31.07 -3.20
CA SER A 470 -15.30 29.85 -2.57
C SER A 470 -14.82 29.78 -1.12
N ILE A 471 -15.68 29.28 -0.23
CA ILE A 471 -15.29 28.83 1.10
C ILE A 471 -15.04 27.33 1.01
N VAL A 472 -13.89 26.93 1.53
CA VAL A 472 -13.38 25.57 1.54
C VAL A 472 -13.35 25.10 2.99
N THR A 473 -13.97 23.97 3.29
CA THR A 473 -13.88 23.34 4.61
C THR A 473 -12.83 22.24 4.57
N LEU A 474 -11.81 22.37 5.41
CA LEU A 474 -10.81 21.31 5.62
C LEU A 474 -11.18 20.46 6.82
N VAL A 475 -11.07 19.16 6.68
CA VAL A 475 -11.22 18.17 7.75
C VAL A 475 -9.90 17.45 7.98
N LEU A 476 -9.62 17.10 9.23
CA LEU A 476 -8.57 16.18 9.63
C LEU A 476 -9.27 14.98 10.26
N ASP A 477 -9.09 13.79 9.68
CA ASP A 477 -9.75 12.54 10.13
C ASP A 477 -11.29 12.68 10.26
N GLY A 478 -11.90 13.39 9.30
CA GLY A 478 -13.34 13.63 9.28
C GLY A 478 -13.81 14.76 10.21
N VAL A 479 -12.96 15.31 11.08
CA VAL A 479 -13.29 16.45 11.94
C VAL A 479 -12.97 17.75 11.22
N ALA A 480 -13.93 18.67 11.12
CA ALA A 480 -13.70 19.98 10.53
C ALA A 480 -12.69 20.80 11.37
N VAL A 481 -11.54 21.12 10.77
CA VAL A 481 -10.41 21.76 11.44
C VAL A 481 -10.11 23.16 10.93
N ALA A 482 -10.49 23.49 9.70
CA ALA A 482 -10.20 24.80 9.15
C ALA A 482 -11.17 25.22 8.05
N GLU A 483 -11.25 26.53 7.82
CA GLU A 483 -11.89 27.11 6.65
C GLU A 483 -10.88 28.00 5.89
N ALA A 484 -10.82 27.80 4.58
CA ALA A 484 -10.02 28.60 3.67
C ALA A 484 -10.90 29.32 2.65
N ARG A 485 -10.45 30.48 2.19
CA ARG A 485 -11.13 31.25 1.15
C ARG A 485 -10.31 31.13 -0.12
N SER A 486 -10.90 30.53 -1.15
CA SER A 486 -10.31 30.43 -2.48
C SER A 486 -10.81 31.58 -3.35
N SER A 487 -9.89 32.24 -4.04
CA SER A 487 -10.18 33.37 -4.93
C SER A 487 -9.23 33.35 -6.13
N VAL A 488 -9.48 34.18 -7.14
CA VAL A 488 -8.60 34.31 -8.33
C VAL A 488 -7.16 34.72 -7.94
N GLY A 489 -6.96 35.36 -6.79
CA GLY A 489 -5.64 35.74 -6.28
C GLY A 489 -4.96 34.66 -5.43
N GLY A 490 -5.47 33.43 -5.43
CA GLY A 490 -5.01 32.31 -4.61
C GLY A 490 -5.91 32.03 -3.40
N SER A 491 -5.67 30.88 -2.79
CA SER A 491 -6.35 30.43 -1.58
C SER A 491 -5.60 30.82 -0.30
N ARG A 492 -6.34 31.18 0.75
CA ARG A 492 -5.76 31.52 2.06
C ARG A 492 -6.60 31.00 3.21
N MET A 493 -5.94 30.51 4.25
CA MET A 493 -6.54 30.14 5.52
C MET A 493 -7.20 31.36 6.17
N PHE A 494 -8.46 31.26 6.59
CA PHE A 494 -9.11 32.35 7.34
C PHE A 494 -9.64 31.91 8.71
N ARG A 495 -9.87 30.62 8.92
CA ARG A 495 -10.29 30.09 10.23
C ARG A 495 -9.59 28.77 10.52
N LEU A 496 -9.08 28.63 11.74
CA LEU A 496 -8.49 27.41 12.28
C LEU A 496 -9.25 27.04 13.55
N SER A 497 -9.44 25.74 13.80
CA SER A 497 -10.02 25.23 15.04
C SER A 497 -8.98 25.25 16.15
N ALA A 498 -9.42 25.09 17.41
CA ALA A 498 -8.49 24.97 18.53
C ALA A 498 -7.66 23.68 18.48
N ALA A 499 -8.22 22.61 17.89
CA ALA A 499 -7.57 21.31 17.74
C ALA A 499 -6.57 21.25 16.56
N PHE A 500 -6.55 22.27 15.69
CA PHE A 500 -5.65 22.36 14.56
C PHE A 500 -5.21 23.81 14.39
N GLY A 501 -4.19 24.17 15.17
CA GLY A 501 -3.70 25.53 15.27
C GLY A 501 -2.78 25.93 14.11
N ARG A 502 -2.25 27.15 14.21
CA ARG A 502 -1.30 27.66 13.22
C ARG A 502 0.00 26.85 13.20
N ASN A 503 0.42 26.28 14.33
CA ASN A 503 1.61 25.43 14.39
C ASN A 503 1.41 24.12 13.62
N ASP A 504 0.25 23.48 13.76
CA ASP A 504 -0.08 22.25 13.04
C ASP A 504 -0.13 22.51 11.53
N TRP A 505 -0.78 23.60 11.11
CA TRP A 505 -0.75 24.03 9.71
C TRP A 505 0.66 24.34 9.21
N THR A 506 1.48 25.03 10.00
CA THR A 506 2.86 25.33 9.61
C THR A 506 3.69 24.05 9.47
N GLY A 507 3.51 23.09 10.37
CA GLY A 507 4.15 21.77 10.29
C GLY A 507 3.70 20.99 9.05
N TYR A 508 2.39 21.02 8.75
CA TYR A 508 1.85 20.41 7.54
C TYR A 508 2.45 21.02 6.27
N LEU A 509 2.46 22.36 6.17
CA LEU A 509 3.08 23.09 5.06
C LEU A 509 4.58 22.81 4.91
N ALA A 510 5.31 22.70 6.03
CA ALA A 510 6.74 22.46 6.01
C ALA A 510 7.11 21.11 5.37
N GLY A 511 6.21 20.11 5.42
CA GLY A 511 6.40 18.83 4.73
C GLY A 511 5.76 18.76 3.34
N CYS A 512 5.07 19.81 2.88
CA CYS A 512 4.50 19.83 1.54
C CYS A 512 5.57 20.13 0.48
N ARG A 513 5.53 19.41 -0.65
CA ARG A 513 6.40 19.65 -1.80
C ARG A 513 5.61 19.58 -3.11
N GLN A 514 5.81 20.56 -3.99
CA GLN A 514 5.32 20.54 -5.36
C GLN A 514 6.53 20.47 -6.31
N HIS A 515 6.62 19.41 -7.12
CA HIS A 515 7.78 19.12 -7.97
C HIS A 515 9.12 19.18 -7.20
N GLY A 516 9.15 18.60 -5.99
CA GLY A 516 10.33 18.59 -5.12
C GLY A 516 10.64 19.91 -4.41
N ARG A 517 9.94 21.01 -4.71
CA ARG A 517 10.15 22.32 -4.06
C ARG A 517 9.15 22.53 -2.92
N PRO A 518 9.51 23.23 -1.83
CA PRO A 518 8.56 23.63 -0.79
C PRO A 518 7.34 24.31 -1.39
N ALA A 519 6.14 23.83 -1.04
CA ALA A 519 4.89 24.40 -1.52
C ALA A 519 4.43 25.54 -0.59
N SER A 520 3.99 26.65 -1.18
CA SER A 520 3.39 27.76 -0.43
C SER A 520 1.98 27.40 0.09
N GLU A 521 1.50 28.16 1.08
CA GLU A 521 0.13 28.02 1.60
C GLU A 521 -0.93 28.02 0.48
N ALA A 522 -0.80 28.95 -0.47
CA ALA A 522 -1.73 29.06 -1.59
C ALA A 522 -1.68 27.83 -2.50
N GLN A 523 -0.47 27.35 -2.85
CA GLN A 523 -0.30 26.14 -3.67
C GLN A 523 -0.90 24.90 -3.01
N VAL A 524 -0.68 24.72 -1.70
CA VAL A 524 -1.23 23.57 -0.97
C VAL A 524 -2.76 23.62 -0.92
N LEU A 525 -3.34 24.78 -0.62
CA LEU A 525 -4.79 24.93 -0.58
C LEU A 525 -5.43 24.78 -1.96
N ASP A 526 -4.83 25.37 -3.00
CA ASP A 526 -5.31 25.23 -4.38
C ASP A 526 -5.25 23.78 -4.83
N ALA A 527 -4.16 23.06 -4.54
CA ALA A 527 -4.04 21.64 -4.82
C ALA A 527 -5.10 20.80 -4.07
N LEU A 528 -5.30 21.02 -2.77
CA LEU A 528 -6.34 20.31 -2.00
C LEU A 528 -7.77 20.59 -2.53
N VAL A 529 -8.04 21.80 -3.01
CA VAL A 529 -9.31 22.15 -3.67
C VAL A 529 -9.43 21.45 -5.01
N THR A 530 -8.38 21.44 -5.82
CA THR A 530 -8.33 20.73 -7.10
C THR A 530 -8.54 19.24 -6.89
N GLU A 531 -7.88 18.61 -5.91
CA GLU A 531 -8.11 17.20 -5.55
C GLU A 531 -9.58 16.92 -5.29
N TYR A 532 -10.23 17.71 -4.43
CA TYR A 532 -11.65 17.54 -4.12
C TYR A 532 -12.57 17.69 -5.34
N GLN A 533 -12.30 18.68 -6.19
CA GLN A 533 -13.10 18.92 -7.40
C GLN A 533 -12.92 17.79 -8.43
N VAL A 534 -11.68 17.35 -8.64
CA VAL A 534 -11.35 16.27 -9.59
C VAL A 534 -11.90 14.95 -9.09
N ASP A 535 -11.73 14.60 -7.81
CA ASP A 535 -12.28 13.39 -7.22
C ASP A 535 -13.82 13.33 -7.32
N ARG A 536 -14.49 14.47 -7.08
CA ARG A 536 -15.94 14.57 -7.32
C ARG A 536 -16.30 14.36 -8.79
N ALA A 537 -15.52 14.90 -9.72
CA ALA A 537 -15.74 14.73 -11.15
C ALA A 537 -15.48 13.28 -11.61
N VAL A 538 -14.47 12.61 -11.03
CA VAL A 538 -14.19 11.18 -11.25
C VAL A 538 -15.38 10.35 -10.80
N ARG A 539 -15.83 10.51 -9.54
CA ARG A 539 -16.98 9.78 -9.00
C ARG A 539 -18.25 10.00 -9.79
N GLN A 540 -18.48 11.23 -10.27
CA GLN A 540 -19.63 11.53 -11.13
C GLN A 540 -19.51 10.82 -12.49
N ALA A 541 -18.34 10.89 -13.15
CA ALA A 541 -18.12 10.21 -14.42
C ALA A 541 -18.28 8.69 -14.30
N GLU A 542 -17.79 8.09 -13.23
CA GLU A 542 -17.95 6.66 -12.94
C GLU A 542 -19.42 6.28 -12.67
N ALA A 543 -20.15 7.09 -11.90
CA ALA A 543 -21.58 6.88 -11.66
C ALA A 543 -22.40 6.94 -12.96
N ASP A 544 -21.97 7.76 -13.92
CA ASP A 544 -22.58 7.87 -15.24
C ASP A 544 -22.11 6.76 -16.21
N GLY A 545 -21.25 5.82 -15.77
CA GLY A 545 -20.71 4.72 -16.57
C GLY A 545 -19.58 5.12 -17.53
N GLY A 546 -19.00 6.30 -17.32
CA GLY A 546 -17.92 6.89 -18.11
C GLY A 546 -16.58 6.88 -17.36
N VAL A 547 -15.69 7.74 -17.81
CA VAL A 547 -14.35 7.94 -17.23
C VAL A 547 -13.95 9.41 -17.41
N LEU A 548 -13.07 9.92 -16.54
CA LEU A 548 -12.60 11.29 -16.64
C LEU A 548 -11.30 11.37 -17.46
N THR A 549 -11.20 12.32 -18.38
CA THR A 549 -9.94 12.75 -18.99
C THR A 549 -9.55 14.14 -18.50
N ARG A 550 -8.25 14.42 -18.53
CA ARG A 550 -7.71 15.75 -18.23
C ARG A 550 -6.69 16.21 -19.25
N LEU A 551 -6.64 17.51 -19.48
CA LEU A 551 -5.60 18.19 -20.22
C LEU A 551 -4.70 18.94 -19.25
N LEU A 552 -3.41 18.66 -19.31
CA LEU A 552 -2.37 19.34 -18.54
C LEU A 552 -1.59 20.32 -19.42
N ASP A 553 -1.10 21.40 -18.82
CA ASP A 553 -0.04 22.22 -19.42
C ASP A 553 1.36 21.63 -19.18
N GLU A 554 2.40 22.35 -19.62
CA GLU A 554 3.80 21.94 -19.47
C GLU A 554 4.24 21.88 -17.99
N ASP A 555 3.61 22.67 -17.13
CA ASP A 555 3.88 22.70 -15.68
C ASP A 555 3.06 21.63 -14.93
N GLY A 556 2.20 20.88 -15.62
CA GLY A 556 1.35 19.85 -15.04
C GLY A 556 0.06 20.37 -14.40
N ALA A 557 -0.29 21.64 -14.56
CA ALA A 557 -1.55 22.19 -14.09
C ALA A 557 -2.72 21.74 -14.97
N ILE A 558 -3.86 21.45 -14.35
CA ILE A 558 -5.06 20.97 -15.03
C ILE A 558 -5.74 22.15 -15.73
N LEU A 559 -5.70 22.16 -17.06
CA LEU A 559 -6.37 23.15 -17.90
C LEU A 559 -7.83 22.77 -18.16
N ARG A 560 -8.12 21.47 -18.26
CA ARG A 560 -9.46 20.99 -18.56
C ARG A 560 -9.72 19.60 -17.99
N LEU A 561 -10.96 19.37 -17.58
CA LEU A 561 -11.51 18.06 -17.24
C LEU A 561 -12.66 17.76 -18.22
N ARG A 562 -12.72 16.55 -18.75
CA ARG A 562 -13.77 16.12 -19.67
C ARG A 562 -14.22 14.70 -19.34
N PRO A 563 -15.48 14.47 -18.96
CA PRO A 563 -16.00 13.12 -18.87
C PRO A 563 -16.12 12.53 -20.29
N VAL A 564 -15.80 11.25 -20.41
CA VAL A 564 -15.90 10.48 -21.65
C VAL A 564 -16.79 9.28 -21.37
N TRP A 565 -17.87 9.18 -22.13
CA TRP A 565 -18.82 8.08 -22.02
C TRP A 565 -19.06 7.40 -23.36
N PRO A 566 -19.01 6.07 -23.43
CA PRO A 566 -18.66 5.14 -22.35
C PRO A 566 -17.14 5.03 -22.14
N ALA A 567 -16.71 4.44 -21.02
CA ALA A 567 -15.29 4.25 -20.74
C ALA A 567 -14.60 3.39 -21.83
N PRO A 568 -13.45 3.82 -22.40
CA PRO A 568 -12.78 3.11 -23.47
C PRO A 568 -12.08 1.85 -22.93
N ALA A 569 -12.72 0.69 -23.10
CA ALA A 569 -12.22 -0.58 -22.55
C ALA A 569 -10.95 -1.11 -23.26
N ARG A 570 -10.72 -0.73 -24.53
CA ARG A 570 -9.64 -1.27 -25.37
C ARG A 570 -8.57 -0.22 -25.67
N HIS A 571 -7.35 -0.67 -25.91
CA HIS A 571 -6.24 0.22 -26.28
C HIS A 571 -6.52 1.02 -27.56
N SER A 572 -7.09 0.39 -28.59
CA SER A 572 -7.47 1.08 -29.84
C SER A 572 -8.48 2.21 -29.61
N ALA A 573 -9.49 1.99 -28.76
CA ALA A 573 -10.46 3.01 -28.38
C ALA A 573 -9.81 4.17 -27.61
N ARG A 574 -8.81 3.89 -26.76
CA ARG A 574 -8.01 4.93 -26.07
C ARG A 574 -7.18 5.75 -27.06
N MET A 575 -6.55 5.12 -28.05
CA MET A 575 -5.79 5.83 -29.09
C MET A 575 -6.67 6.74 -29.95
N GLN A 576 -7.85 6.24 -30.35
CA GLN A 576 -8.85 7.04 -31.09
C GLN A 576 -9.36 8.21 -30.26
N LEU A 577 -9.66 7.98 -28.97
CA LEU A 577 -10.00 9.06 -28.03
C LEU A 577 -8.90 10.12 -27.96
N GLY A 578 -7.63 9.71 -27.84
CA GLY A 578 -6.48 10.62 -27.81
C GLY A 578 -6.30 11.42 -29.12
N GLN A 579 -6.58 10.82 -30.28
CA GLN A 579 -6.60 11.55 -31.56
C GLN A 579 -7.72 12.59 -31.61
N ARG A 580 -8.94 12.20 -31.21
CA ARG A 580 -10.09 13.11 -31.21
C ARG A 580 -9.94 14.27 -30.24
N LEU A 581 -9.48 14.02 -29.01
CA LEU A 581 -9.25 15.08 -28.01
C LEU A 581 -8.23 16.12 -28.49
N ARG A 582 -7.23 15.72 -29.29
CA ARG A 582 -6.29 16.66 -29.93
C ARG A 582 -6.94 17.49 -31.03
N ALA A 583 -7.83 16.89 -31.83
CA ALA A 583 -8.49 17.58 -32.94
C ALA A 583 -9.59 18.55 -32.47
N GLU A 584 -10.39 18.14 -31.47
CA GLU A 584 -11.53 18.92 -31.00
C GLU A 584 -11.13 20.09 -30.08
N ASP A 585 -9.97 19.99 -29.42
CA ASP A 585 -9.63 20.88 -28.32
C ASP A 585 -8.17 21.35 -28.34
N PRO A 586 -7.77 22.14 -29.35
CA PRO A 586 -6.46 22.75 -29.39
C PRO A 586 -6.37 23.87 -28.34
N HIS A 587 -6.00 23.51 -27.11
CA HIS A 587 -5.68 24.51 -26.09
C HIS A 587 -4.27 25.05 -26.33
N PRO A 588 -4.06 26.38 -26.40
CA PRO A 588 -2.75 26.96 -26.73
C PRO A 588 -1.65 26.63 -25.70
N GLN A 589 -2.04 26.34 -24.47
CA GLN A 589 -1.13 25.90 -23.39
C GLN A 589 -1.22 24.39 -23.12
N GLY A 590 -2.04 23.66 -23.87
CA GLY A 590 -2.21 22.22 -23.67
C GLY A 590 -0.95 21.47 -24.07
N HIS A 591 -0.47 20.61 -23.18
CA HIS A 591 0.70 19.77 -23.42
C HIS A 591 0.30 18.29 -23.51
N LEU A 592 -0.50 17.80 -22.55
CA LEU A 592 -0.72 16.37 -22.37
C LEU A 592 -2.16 16.02 -21.99
N TRP A 593 -2.77 15.11 -22.75
CA TRP A 593 -4.02 14.44 -22.39
C TRP A 593 -3.77 13.16 -21.59
N GLN A 594 -4.54 12.97 -20.52
CA GLN A 594 -4.54 11.77 -19.68
C GLN A 594 -5.94 11.23 -19.41
N LEU A 595 -6.03 9.94 -19.11
CA LEU A 595 -7.24 9.18 -18.75
C LEU A 595 -7.13 8.68 -17.31
N TRP A 596 -8.18 8.83 -16.51
CA TRP A 596 -8.26 8.19 -15.20
C TRP A 596 -8.54 6.69 -15.32
N THR A 597 -7.83 5.83 -14.57
CA THR A 597 -8.02 4.36 -14.61
C THR A 597 -8.60 3.77 -13.34
N GLY A 598 -9.17 4.59 -12.45
CA GLY A 598 -9.63 4.18 -11.12
C GLY A 598 -8.55 4.33 -10.05
N THR A 599 -7.27 4.17 -10.43
CA THR A 599 -6.13 4.23 -9.49
C THR A 599 -5.08 5.29 -9.85
N GLY A 600 -5.14 5.85 -11.06
CA GLY A 600 -4.15 6.82 -11.51
C GLY A 600 -4.46 7.38 -12.90
N TRP A 601 -3.60 8.29 -13.36
CA TRP A 601 -3.69 8.90 -14.68
C TRP A 601 -2.78 8.21 -15.68
N GLN A 602 -3.33 7.78 -16.80
CA GLN A 602 -2.58 7.20 -17.92
C GLN A 602 -2.49 8.17 -19.08
N TYR A 603 -1.32 8.20 -19.74
CA TYR A 603 -1.11 8.95 -20.97
C TYR A 603 -2.13 8.55 -22.05
N LEU A 604 -2.74 9.54 -22.71
CA LEU A 604 -3.56 9.35 -23.92
C LEU A 604 -2.86 9.89 -25.16
N ALA A 605 -2.48 11.17 -25.15
CA ALA A 605 -1.85 11.83 -26.29
C ALA A 605 -1.17 13.15 -25.91
N SER A 606 -0.04 13.47 -26.53
CA SER A 606 0.59 14.79 -26.48
C SER A 606 -0.03 15.75 -27.50
N VAL A 607 -0.28 16.99 -27.10
CA VAL A 607 -0.79 18.07 -27.96
C VAL A 607 0.34 18.61 -28.86
N THR A 608 1.57 18.62 -28.36
CA THR A 608 2.78 19.11 -29.04
C THR A 608 3.50 17.97 -29.76
N GLY A 609 2.99 17.56 -30.92
CA GLY A 609 3.59 16.48 -31.71
C GLY A 609 3.00 16.37 -33.12
N PHE A 610 3.31 17.33 -33.99
CA PHE A 610 3.17 17.12 -35.42
C PHE A 610 4.43 16.41 -35.94
N HIS A 611 4.38 15.08 -36.02
CA HIS A 611 5.18 14.39 -37.02
C HIS A 611 4.41 14.46 -38.34
N THR A 612 5.00 15.13 -39.31
CA THR A 612 4.62 15.11 -40.72
C THR A 612 4.74 13.66 -41.21
N VAL A 613 3.66 12.88 -41.11
CA VAL A 613 3.62 11.54 -41.69
C VAL A 613 3.56 11.73 -43.22
N ALA A 614 4.63 11.32 -43.89
CA ALA A 614 4.69 11.28 -45.35
C ALA A 614 3.53 10.42 -45.88
N GLU A 615 2.72 11.02 -46.76
CA GLU A 615 1.58 10.41 -47.43
C GLU A 615 2.00 9.12 -48.13
N ALA A 616 1.55 7.98 -47.61
CA ALA A 616 1.66 6.71 -48.33
C ALA A 616 0.69 6.74 -49.53
N PRO A 617 1.08 6.20 -50.70
CA PRO A 617 0.23 6.22 -51.88
C PRO A 617 -1.09 5.49 -51.62
N ALA A 618 -2.20 6.19 -51.85
CA ALA A 618 -3.56 5.70 -51.63
C ALA A 618 -3.80 4.40 -52.42
N ARG A 619 -4.07 3.31 -51.69
CA ARG A 619 -4.54 2.05 -52.28
C ARG A 619 -6.01 2.24 -52.68
N GLN A 620 -6.36 1.92 -53.92
CA GLN A 620 -7.77 1.90 -54.33
C GLN A 620 -8.51 0.79 -53.56
N PRO A 621 -9.68 1.09 -52.98
CA PRO A 621 -10.47 0.10 -52.27
C PRO A 621 -11.03 -0.94 -53.24
N THR A 622 -11.11 -2.19 -52.79
CA THR A 622 -11.77 -3.27 -53.53
C THR A 622 -13.29 -3.14 -53.45
N ALA A 623 -14.01 -3.65 -54.45
CA ALA A 623 -15.48 -3.69 -54.43
C ALA A 623 -16.04 -4.41 -53.18
N GLY A 624 -15.31 -5.41 -52.66
CA GLY A 624 -15.68 -6.10 -51.42
C GLY A 624 -15.61 -5.20 -50.18
N GLN A 625 -14.65 -4.27 -50.11
CA GLN A 625 -14.54 -3.32 -49.00
C GLN A 625 -15.67 -2.29 -49.03
N VAL A 626 -16.03 -1.79 -50.23
CA VAL A 626 -17.18 -0.89 -50.41
C VAL A 626 -18.49 -1.59 -50.04
N LEU A 627 -18.66 -2.86 -50.44
CA LEU A 627 -19.86 -3.63 -50.13
C LEU A 627 -20.00 -3.93 -48.63
N ALA A 628 -18.90 -4.33 -47.98
CA ALA A 628 -18.86 -4.57 -46.54
C ALA A 628 -19.20 -3.30 -45.74
N PHE A 629 -18.73 -2.15 -46.22
CA PHE A 629 -19.02 -0.84 -45.63
C PHE A 629 -20.53 -0.52 -45.67
N ILE A 630 -21.16 -0.66 -46.84
CA ILE A 630 -22.61 -0.41 -47.02
C ILE A 630 -23.44 -1.33 -46.11
N ILE A 631 -23.07 -2.61 -46.03
CA ILE A 631 -23.76 -3.60 -45.19
C ILE A 631 -23.62 -3.21 -43.72
N ALA A 632 -22.42 -2.87 -43.25
CA ALA A 632 -22.19 -2.49 -41.87
C ALA A 632 -23.00 -1.24 -41.46
N GLU A 633 -23.08 -0.22 -42.33
CA GLU A 633 -23.85 1.00 -42.05
C GLU A 633 -25.36 0.73 -41.92
N SER A 634 -25.90 -0.18 -42.73
CA SER A 634 -27.31 -0.56 -42.69
C SER A 634 -27.71 -1.36 -41.44
N LEU A 635 -26.78 -2.13 -40.87
CA LEU A 635 -27.04 -2.97 -39.69
C LEU A 635 -27.24 -2.14 -38.42
N LEU A 636 -26.76 -0.90 -38.39
CA LEU A 636 -26.97 0.04 -37.28
C LEU A 636 -28.46 0.31 -36.99
N GLU A 637 -29.33 0.17 -38.01
CA GLU A 637 -30.79 0.34 -37.86
C GLU A 637 -31.46 -0.78 -37.04
N ARG A 638 -30.80 -1.92 -36.85
CA ARG A 638 -31.35 -3.05 -36.08
C ARG A 638 -30.90 -3.11 -34.64
N LEU A 639 -29.89 -2.32 -34.29
CA LEU A 639 -29.31 -2.34 -32.95
C LEU A 639 -30.29 -1.70 -31.97
N ASP A 640 -30.51 -2.38 -30.84
CA ASP A 640 -31.19 -1.78 -29.70
C ASP A 640 -30.29 -0.72 -29.03
N ARG A 641 -30.84 0.06 -28.10
CA ARG A 641 -30.08 1.13 -27.42
C ARG A 641 -28.81 0.61 -26.73
N ASN A 642 -28.85 -0.57 -26.11
CA ASN A 642 -27.68 -1.13 -25.43
C ASN A 642 -26.59 -1.53 -26.43
N GLU A 643 -26.99 -2.09 -27.57
CA GLU A 643 -26.08 -2.44 -28.65
C GLU A 643 -25.50 -1.20 -29.36
N LEU A 644 -26.30 -0.14 -29.57
CA LEU A 644 -25.84 1.15 -30.07
C LEU A 644 -24.82 1.80 -29.15
N VAL A 645 -25.10 1.84 -27.85
CA VAL A 645 -24.17 2.34 -26.83
C VAL A 645 -22.89 1.52 -26.81
N ARG A 646 -22.99 0.18 -26.90
CA ARG A 646 -21.82 -0.72 -26.96
C ARG A 646 -21.00 -0.52 -28.23
N HIS A 647 -21.65 -0.28 -29.38
CA HIS A 647 -20.95 0.01 -30.63
C HIS A 647 -20.28 1.39 -30.57
N ALA A 648 -20.97 2.41 -30.10
CA ALA A 648 -20.39 3.73 -29.85
C ALA A 648 -19.19 3.65 -28.91
N ALA A 649 -19.26 2.80 -27.88
CA ALA A 649 -18.13 2.49 -26.99
C ALA A 649 -16.92 1.94 -27.74
N GLY A 650 -17.15 0.93 -28.58
CA GLY A 650 -16.12 0.27 -29.37
C GLY A 650 -15.44 1.22 -30.37
N GLU A 651 -16.23 2.16 -30.88
CA GLU A 651 -15.82 3.23 -31.80
C GLU A 651 -15.30 4.49 -31.07
N GLY A 652 -15.30 4.44 -29.73
CA GLY A 652 -14.88 5.54 -28.86
C GLY A 652 -15.76 6.79 -28.91
N ILE A 653 -16.94 6.77 -29.53
CA ILE A 653 -17.84 7.92 -29.72
C ILE A 653 -18.42 8.35 -28.36
N PRO A 654 -18.30 9.63 -27.96
CA PRO A 654 -18.87 10.10 -26.72
C PRO A 654 -20.37 10.30 -26.90
N LEU A 655 -21.19 9.70 -26.05
CA LEU A 655 -22.64 9.96 -26.10
C LEU A 655 -23.08 10.72 -24.85
N ASP A 656 -24.08 11.58 -25.02
CA ASP A 656 -24.82 12.17 -23.92
C ASP A 656 -25.90 11.16 -23.46
N PRO A 657 -26.08 10.91 -22.15
CA PRO A 657 -27.14 10.04 -21.65
C PRO A 657 -28.56 10.38 -22.17
N GLN A 658 -28.80 11.64 -22.53
CA GLN A 658 -30.07 12.12 -23.08
C GLN A 658 -30.19 12.00 -24.61
N MET A 659 -29.14 11.58 -25.32
CA MET A 659 -29.21 11.37 -26.76
C MET A 659 -30.26 10.31 -27.12
N SER A 660 -31.04 10.63 -28.14
CA SER A 660 -31.99 9.69 -28.73
C SER A 660 -31.24 8.58 -29.47
N ASP A 661 -31.89 7.44 -29.70
CA ASP A 661 -31.28 6.34 -30.47
C ASP A 661 -30.90 6.80 -31.89
N ASP A 662 -31.65 7.74 -32.47
CA ASP A 662 -31.38 8.29 -33.80
C ASP A 662 -30.14 9.20 -33.81
N ASP A 663 -29.92 9.99 -32.75
CA ASP A 663 -28.69 10.78 -32.59
C ASP A 663 -27.47 9.86 -32.46
N ILE A 664 -27.58 8.76 -31.69
CA ILE A 664 -26.51 7.78 -31.53
C ILE A 664 -26.21 7.10 -32.87
N ARG A 665 -27.24 6.70 -33.63
CA ARG A 665 -27.09 6.14 -35.00
C ARG A 665 -26.45 7.13 -35.94
N ALA A 666 -26.84 8.41 -35.90
CA ALA A 666 -26.27 9.45 -36.75
C ALA A 666 -24.77 9.65 -36.47
N LEU A 667 -24.36 9.68 -35.19
CA LEU A 667 -22.96 9.76 -34.80
C LEU A 667 -22.16 8.52 -35.23
N LEU A 668 -22.73 7.32 -35.06
CA LEU A 668 -22.11 6.07 -35.51
C LEU A 668 -21.91 6.04 -37.02
N ARG A 669 -22.88 6.50 -37.81
CA ARG A 669 -22.75 6.65 -39.27
C ARG A 669 -21.68 7.67 -39.64
N ALA A 670 -21.66 8.82 -38.99
CA ALA A 670 -20.66 9.85 -39.25
C ALA A 670 -19.24 9.33 -38.97
N ALA A 671 -19.04 8.63 -37.84
CA ALA A 671 -17.78 8.00 -37.49
C ALA A 671 -17.40 6.87 -38.47
N HIS A 672 -18.36 6.02 -38.88
CA HIS A 672 -18.14 4.97 -39.85
C HIS A 672 -17.71 5.55 -41.20
N ARG A 673 -18.41 6.57 -41.70
CA ARG A 673 -18.07 7.29 -42.95
C ARG A 673 -16.70 7.96 -42.88
N GLU A 674 -16.37 8.60 -41.78
CA GLU A 674 -15.04 9.19 -41.60
C GLU A 674 -13.94 8.14 -41.67
N ARG A 675 -14.12 6.98 -41.03
CA ARG A 675 -13.19 5.85 -41.17
C ARG A 675 -13.10 5.36 -42.62
N GLY A 676 -14.24 5.26 -43.29
CA GLY A 676 -14.27 4.89 -44.70
C GLY A 676 -13.47 5.87 -45.58
N ARG A 677 -13.55 7.19 -45.33
CA ARG A 677 -12.70 8.18 -46.03
C ARG A 677 -11.21 7.93 -45.77
N GLN A 678 -10.84 7.68 -44.51
CA GLN A 678 -9.46 7.39 -44.12
C GLN A 678 -8.92 6.11 -44.78
N ASP A 679 -9.79 5.13 -45.02
CA ASP A 679 -9.48 3.90 -45.75
C ASP A 679 -9.57 4.05 -47.29
N GLY A 680 -9.84 5.26 -47.79
CA GLY A 680 -9.93 5.58 -49.22
C GLY A 680 -11.24 5.16 -49.90
N LEU A 681 -12.30 4.87 -49.13
CA LEU A 681 -13.63 4.53 -49.65
C LEU A 681 -14.39 5.79 -50.12
N PRO A 682 -15.14 5.71 -51.25
CA PRO A 682 -15.94 6.82 -51.76
C PRO A 682 -17.27 6.95 -51.01
N VAL A 683 -17.21 7.17 -49.68
CA VAL A 683 -18.37 7.06 -48.78
C VAL A 683 -19.51 8.04 -49.07
N ASP A 684 -19.21 9.20 -49.66
CA ASP A 684 -20.19 10.25 -49.87
C ASP A 684 -21.16 9.94 -51.04
N ASP A 685 -20.78 9.00 -51.91
CA ASP A 685 -21.59 8.54 -53.06
C ASP A 685 -22.34 7.22 -52.78
N LEU A 686 -22.22 6.65 -51.58
CA LEU A 686 -22.82 5.35 -51.26
C LEU A 686 -24.31 5.47 -50.91
N PRO A 687 -25.15 4.52 -51.38
CA PRO A 687 -26.57 4.52 -51.05
C PRO A 687 -26.79 4.17 -49.57
N THR A 688 -27.73 4.86 -48.92
CA THR A 688 -28.21 4.46 -47.60
C THR A 688 -29.24 3.34 -47.77
N LEU A 689 -28.92 2.14 -47.28
CA LEU A 689 -29.82 0.99 -47.33
C LEU A 689 -30.64 0.85 -46.06
N SER A 690 -31.87 0.35 -46.19
CA SER A 690 -32.59 -0.14 -45.02
C SER A 690 -31.88 -1.37 -44.45
N ALA A 691 -32.09 -1.66 -43.16
CA ALA A 691 -31.58 -2.89 -42.54
C ALA A 691 -31.97 -4.18 -43.29
N ALA A 692 -33.16 -4.20 -43.89
CA ALA A 692 -33.64 -5.34 -44.66
C ALA A 692 -32.85 -5.50 -45.96
N ASP A 693 -32.61 -4.39 -46.67
CA ASP A 693 -31.86 -4.40 -47.94
C ASP A 693 -30.38 -4.72 -47.71
N GLY A 694 -29.79 -4.22 -46.62
CA GLY A 694 -28.41 -4.52 -46.28
C GLY A 694 -28.16 -5.98 -45.88
N LEU A 695 -29.11 -6.60 -45.16
CA LEU A 695 -29.06 -8.03 -44.85
C LEU A 695 -29.20 -8.89 -46.11
N GLU A 696 -30.10 -8.50 -47.01
CA GLU A 696 -30.26 -9.18 -48.30
C GLU A 696 -28.98 -9.06 -49.15
N LEU A 697 -28.38 -7.87 -49.18
CA LEU A 697 -27.12 -7.63 -49.88
C LEU A 697 -25.96 -8.43 -49.27
N GLY A 698 -25.88 -8.53 -47.94
CA GLY A 698 -24.88 -9.37 -47.26
C GLY A 698 -25.07 -10.86 -47.51
N ARG A 699 -26.33 -11.33 -47.59
CA ARG A 699 -26.66 -12.71 -47.94
C ARG A 699 -26.24 -13.05 -49.37
N ILE A 700 -26.47 -12.12 -50.32
CA ILE A 700 -26.02 -12.26 -51.71
C ILE A 700 -24.49 -12.26 -51.78
N ALA A 701 -23.81 -11.36 -51.05
CA ALA A 701 -22.35 -11.28 -51.00
C ALA A 701 -21.70 -12.56 -50.47
N ALA A 702 -22.38 -13.29 -49.59
CA ALA A 702 -21.97 -14.60 -49.07
C ALA A 702 -22.33 -15.79 -49.99
N GLY A 703 -22.83 -15.54 -51.20
CA GLY A 703 -23.17 -16.57 -52.18
C GLY A 703 -24.62 -17.07 -52.14
N GLY A 704 -25.51 -16.42 -51.38
CA GLY A 704 -26.94 -16.73 -51.36
C GLY A 704 -27.68 -16.25 -52.61
N THR A 705 -28.68 -17.01 -53.06
CA THR A 705 -29.55 -16.61 -54.19
C THR A 705 -30.56 -15.55 -53.76
N PRO A 706 -30.77 -14.45 -54.52
CA PRO A 706 -31.73 -13.39 -54.18
C PRO A 706 -33.11 -13.94 -53.81
N ALA A 707 -33.76 -13.38 -52.79
CA ALA A 707 -35.09 -13.80 -52.39
C ALA A 707 -36.04 -13.52 -53.56
N ALA A 708 -36.74 -14.56 -54.03
CA ALA A 708 -37.69 -14.42 -55.14
C ALA A 708 -38.70 -13.32 -54.80
N ASP A 709 -38.92 -12.42 -55.77
CA ASP A 709 -39.69 -11.17 -55.70
C ASP A 709 -40.62 -11.08 -54.49
N ARG A 710 -40.22 -10.24 -53.53
CA ARG A 710 -41.14 -9.77 -52.50
C ARG A 710 -42.28 -9.06 -53.23
N PRO A 711 -43.55 -9.52 -53.13
CA PRO A 711 -44.64 -8.84 -53.80
C PRO A 711 -44.64 -7.39 -53.35
N ALA A 712 -44.62 -6.47 -54.34
CA ALA A 712 -44.62 -5.04 -54.10
C ALA A 712 -45.67 -4.73 -53.03
N ALA A 713 -45.26 -4.04 -51.96
CA ALA A 713 -46.19 -3.62 -50.92
C ALA A 713 -47.37 -2.91 -51.60
N PRO A 714 -48.62 -3.26 -51.29
CA PRO A 714 -49.77 -2.60 -51.90
C PRO A 714 -49.66 -1.10 -51.65
N PRO A 715 -49.96 -0.25 -52.66
CA PRO A 715 -49.87 1.19 -52.50
C PRO A 715 -50.70 1.59 -51.29
N THR A 716 -50.07 2.33 -50.37
CA THR A 716 -50.74 2.93 -49.22
C THR A 716 -51.97 3.68 -49.74
N PRO A 717 -53.19 3.43 -49.24
CA PRO A 717 -54.37 4.11 -49.72
C PRO A 717 -54.18 5.62 -49.56
N SER A 718 -54.35 6.36 -50.67
CA SER A 718 -54.34 7.81 -50.67
C SER A 718 -55.29 8.34 -49.61
N ASP A 719 -54.77 9.25 -48.80
CA ASP A 719 -55.49 9.98 -47.75
C ASP A 719 -56.77 10.60 -48.35
N PRO A 720 -57.98 10.21 -47.87
CA PRO A 720 -59.24 10.69 -48.43
C PRO A 720 -59.50 12.19 -48.18
N ASP A 721 -58.64 12.88 -47.41
CA ASP A 721 -58.78 14.30 -47.09
C ASP A 721 -57.84 15.24 -47.87
N GLN A 722 -57.16 14.77 -48.93
CA GLN A 722 -56.30 15.65 -49.74
C GLN A 722 -57.13 16.40 -50.82
N PRO A 723 -57.35 17.73 -50.71
CA PRO A 723 -58.10 18.48 -51.73
C PRO A 723 -57.30 18.54 -53.04
N PRO A 724 -57.99 18.57 -54.20
CA PRO A 724 -57.33 18.65 -55.50
C PRO A 724 -56.59 19.99 -55.63
N ALA A 725 -55.30 19.93 -55.95
CA ALA A 725 -54.48 21.10 -56.20
C ALA A 725 -54.77 21.72 -57.59
N PRO A 726 -54.66 23.06 -57.75
CA PRO A 726 -54.77 23.76 -59.04
C PRO A 726 -53.61 23.51 -60.00
#